data_AF-A0A651HZ74-F1
#
_entry.id   AF-A0A651HZ74-F1
#
_cell.length_a   1.000
_cell.length_b   1.000
_cell.length_c   1.000
_cell.angle_alpha   90.00
_cell.angle_beta   90.00
_cell.angle_gamma   90.00
#
_symmetry.space_group_name_H-M   'P 1'
#
loop_
_entity.id
_entity.type
_entity.pdbx_description
1 polymer ?
#
loop_
_entity_poly.entity_id
_entity_poly.type
_entity_poly.pdbx_seq_one_letter_code
_entity_poly.pdbx_strand_id
1 'polypeptide(L)'
;MLASPGALTATEPCITDEIIEKAIDDIVDICGCSHYIELGETETTSFLSQYHLGALIENECIKVFGDLLVDYYVHFRNNDFIMGEGSRIVIKTPEARMQGNQFQTCGDYMWKGIGIINGNELIFESNIIMDATQAINSDQSPTVVEFQSASIHAFNNIFHRNIDAISFGKNETQTFPNSYVVLLGNIFSGSENLKSNSNGIPNDLSAAVILKNSVLIADASSNPCELRNVFYQVRYGLSLFNCISTIKANIFKNFHETSGSDPYGILAQPMRGGFSQLVVEGFEPDKYTTSYTIPSFDRVQYPILSFNSTVEVSHVYITNAVKGISVTNPFSQCKLERNFIQAGEHGIVVNSANIPNLEISRNYITVNSSGHNNDLGIGIELNNAIPSINPGLVDCNVVTISRGRYGILLNNQEAVTARANHIYMLGRGTDIPVAGLALYGGRANSLLGNQIEGPNLFPNDFLETDGITISNSTQNLLESNRLDLTDIGLMFSGDNFDTRQENNRFSDHRIGYFFTETAITGDQVHTGNRWIGSYSDFAALHWGNHDESRHVVYTNQANSIYDPDPKLPSEDWFDFDDIGSYGLLTIYSCTEGTGDGPQIVEGEHTLMDLRIIEDSVVIDHFEGDRRWNAKRYLTRKLLSNPQLLTGNQILSDFLDTAVYNSYGQYALMEHQLAGASATPDSVSENLADLDSLTHLILMELTDTLLVWMINPEPGPQLNWIRNAFSEADSMINLYSSTFQHWYQLSLAEVKNLLEDAGELPIPNTYAVGMADAWAGLSLALESPDSLSGQLLSDLEDLATACPVKYGPGVYMASAVLGQKGIHLYTLEVDCMEPDGGRRAVLDSNMPQEVLIYPNPTGDYVWIEFIEEHSVPNQIKLFNAEGKWMKTFEVGTYDHRLKIDLGPFGNGTYFLTWPGLNGNISHQLILH
;
A
#
# COMPACT_ATOMS: atom_id res chain seq x y z
N MET A 1 18.80 -8.25 -16.49
CA MET A 1 19.01 -9.71 -16.28
C MET A 1 19.74 -9.91 -14.96
N LEU A 2 18.98 -9.97 -13.87
CA LEU A 2 19.45 -10.47 -12.59
C LEU A 2 19.13 -11.97 -12.58
N ALA A 3 20.12 -12.79 -12.23
CA ALA A 3 20.00 -14.25 -12.24
C ALA A 3 18.90 -14.70 -11.26
N SER A 4 18.07 -15.66 -11.67
CA SER A 4 17.21 -16.38 -10.73
C SER A 4 18.07 -16.98 -9.60
N PRO A 5 17.59 -17.08 -8.35
CA PRO A 5 18.34 -17.74 -7.29
C PRO A 5 18.62 -19.18 -7.73
N GLY A 6 19.87 -19.46 -8.07
CA GLY A 6 20.33 -20.80 -8.39
C GLY A 6 20.11 -21.68 -7.17
N ALA A 7 19.60 -22.89 -7.39
CA ALA A 7 19.33 -23.89 -6.37
C ALA A 7 20.50 -24.02 -5.38
N LEU A 8 20.30 -23.49 -4.17
CA LEU A 8 21.23 -23.59 -3.05
C LEU A 8 21.15 -25.02 -2.50
N THR A 9 22.27 -25.72 -2.48
CA THR A 9 22.38 -27.05 -1.88
C THR A 9 22.15 -26.94 -0.37
N ALA A 10 21.01 -27.44 0.10
CA ALA A 10 20.55 -27.34 1.49
C ALA A 10 21.41 -28.17 2.45
N THR A 11 22.14 -27.50 3.33
CA THR A 11 22.44 -27.96 4.69
C THR A 11 21.22 -27.65 5.60
N GLU A 12 21.08 -28.29 6.77
CA GLU A 12 19.87 -28.14 7.61
C GLU A 12 19.71 -26.69 8.16
N PRO A 13 18.47 -26.14 8.23
CA PRO A 13 18.22 -24.82 8.81
C PRO A 13 18.52 -24.84 10.32
N CYS A 14 19.23 -23.83 10.82
CA CYS A 14 19.67 -23.83 12.23
C CYS A 14 18.62 -23.36 13.25
N ILE A 15 17.48 -22.82 12.80
CA ILE A 15 16.31 -22.56 13.65
C ILE A 15 15.09 -23.10 12.91
N THR A 16 14.59 -24.25 13.36
CA THR A 16 13.36 -24.89 12.87
C THR A 16 12.29 -24.88 13.95
N ASP A 17 11.04 -25.11 13.55
CA ASP A 17 9.93 -25.24 14.49
C ASP A 17 10.22 -26.39 15.49
N GLU A 18 10.80 -27.51 15.03
CA GLU A 18 11.23 -28.62 15.89
C GLU A 18 12.27 -28.21 16.95
N ILE A 19 13.21 -27.32 16.63
CA ILE A 19 14.22 -26.83 17.59
C ILE A 19 13.55 -25.93 18.64
N ILE A 20 12.63 -25.07 18.21
CA ILE A 20 11.89 -24.16 19.11
C ILE A 20 10.98 -24.98 20.03
N GLU A 21 10.21 -25.91 19.48
CA GLU A 21 9.32 -26.80 20.24
C GLU A 21 10.11 -27.64 21.23
N LYS A 22 11.26 -28.19 20.82
CA LYS A 22 12.13 -28.91 21.74
C LYS A 22 12.63 -28.04 22.88
N ALA A 23 13.03 -26.79 22.62
CA ALA A 23 13.46 -25.88 23.68
C ALA A 23 12.33 -25.57 24.69
N ILE A 24 11.08 -25.56 24.24
CA ILE A 24 9.89 -25.38 25.08
C ILE A 24 9.56 -26.69 25.84
N ASP A 25 9.63 -27.84 25.17
CA ASP A 25 9.34 -29.15 25.75
C ASP A 25 10.39 -29.60 26.78
N ASP A 26 11.64 -29.13 26.64
CA ASP A 26 12.74 -29.38 27.59
C ASP A 26 12.62 -28.54 28.89
N ILE A 27 11.62 -27.64 29.00
CA ILE A 27 11.37 -26.89 30.25
C ILE A 27 10.95 -27.87 31.37
N VAL A 28 11.75 -27.91 32.44
CA VAL A 28 11.55 -28.81 33.58
C VAL A 28 10.45 -28.27 34.50
N ASP A 29 9.52 -29.10 34.96
CA ASP A 29 8.55 -28.69 35.98
C ASP A 29 9.20 -28.60 37.38
N ILE A 30 9.25 -27.39 37.96
CA ILE A 30 9.91 -27.13 39.25
C ILE A 30 8.99 -27.31 40.47
N CYS A 31 7.74 -27.74 40.28
CA CYS A 31 6.76 -27.90 41.38
C CYS A 31 7.11 -28.99 42.41
N GLY A 32 8.11 -29.83 42.14
CA GLY A 32 8.55 -30.94 42.99
C GLY A 32 9.56 -30.61 44.09
N CYS A 33 9.91 -29.34 44.34
CA CYS A 33 10.92 -28.99 45.35
C CYS A 33 10.61 -29.52 46.76
N SER A 34 11.53 -30.33 47.30
CA SER A 34 11.40 -30.92 48.65
C SER A 34 11.94 -30.05 49.78
N HIS A 35 12.86 -29.13 49.49
CA HIS A 35 13.44 -28.16 50.41
C HIS A 35 13.37 -26.79 49.75
N TYR A 36 12.88 -25.78 50.46
CA TYR A 36 12.70 -24.44 49.90
C TYR A 36 12.89 -23.34 50.95
N ILE A 37 13.28 -22.15 50.48
CA ILE A 37 13.26 -20.89 51.23
C ILE A 37 11.91 -20.24 50.98
N GLU A 38 11.16 -19.92 52.04
CA GLU A 38 9.88 -19.22 51.94
C GLU A 38 10.08 -17.72 52.12
N LEU A 39 9.66 -16.94 51.13
CA LEU A 39 9.73 -15.49 51.10
C LEU A 39 8.32 -14.90 50.95
N GLY A 40 7.99 -13.96 51.83
CA GLY A 40 6.71 -13.27 51.89
C GLY A 40 5.57 -14.05 52.53
N GLU A 41 4.44 -13.36 52.74
CA GLU A 41 3.17 -13.94 53.16
C GLU A 41 2.07 -13.54 52.17
N THR A 42 1.04 -14.38 52.01
CA THR A 42 -0.06 -14.13 51.05
C THR A 42 -0.74 -12.79 51.32
N GLU A 43 -0.99 -12.00 50.26
CA GLU A 43 -1.59 -10.65 50.33
C GLU A 43 -0.80 -9.59 51.14
N THR A 44 0.46 -9.87 51.50
CA THR A 44 1.32 -8.91 52.21
C THR A 44 2.47 -8.40 51.34
N THR A 45 3.08 -7.28 51.76
CA THR A 45 4.32 -6.77 51.18
C THR A 45 5.48 -7.05 52.12
N SER A 46 6.51 -7.75 51.63
CA SER A 46 7.71 -8.12 52.40
C SER A 46 8.97 -7.56 51.74
N PHE A 47 10.01 -7.28 52.52
CA PHE A 47 11.28 -6.75 52.02
C PHE A 47 12.33 -7.86 52.05
N LEU A 48 13.09 -8.03 50.96
CA LEU A 48 14.12 -9.06 50.87
C LEU A 48 15.15 -8.94 52.00
N SER A 49 15.48 -7.71 52.41
CA SER A 49 16.40 -7.42 53.52
C SER A 49 15.98 -8.04 54.87
N GLN A 50 14.70 -8.35 55.07
CA GLN A 50 14.16 -8.99 56.29
C GLN A 50 14.60 -10.45 56.43
N TYR A 51 14.98 -11.11 55.34
CA TYR A 51 15.36 -12.52 55.31
C TYR A 51 16.86 -12.74 55.49
N HIS A 52 17.65 -11.66 55.61
CA HIS A 52 19.10 -11.70 55.84
C HIS A 52 19.88 -12.57 54.84
N LEU A 53 19.43 -12.58 53.58
CA LEU A 53 20.08 -13.31 52.50
C LEU A 53 21.34 -12.57 52.04
N GLY A 54 22.32 -13.31 51.50
CA GLY A 54 23.54 -12.72 50.94
C GLY A 54 23.28 -11.87 49.69
N ALA A 55 24.33 -11.25 49.16
CA ALA A 55 24.29 -10.54 47.87
C ALA A 55 24.24 -11.49 46.65
N LEU A 56 24.61 -12.76 46.83
CA LEU A 56 24.47 -13.84 45.85
C LEU A 56 23.60 -14.92 46.48
N ILE A 57 22.54 -15.30 45.78
CA ILE A 57 21.65 -16.42 46.14
C ILE A 57 21.66 -17.37 44.94
N GLU A 58 22.10 -18.60 45.16
CA GLU A 58 22.32 -19.53 44.05
C GLU A 58 21.95 -20.99 44.34
N ASN A 59 21.42 -21.68 43.32
CA ASN A 59 21.01 -23.08 43.38
C ASN A 59 20.00 -23.39 44.50
N GLU A 60 19.15 -22.42 44.84
CA GLU A 60 18.10 -22.56 45.84
C GLU A 60 16.74 -22.75 45.18
N CYS A 61 15.83 -23.41 45.89
CA CYS A 61 14.40 -23.38 45.56
C CYS A 61 13.68 -22.40 46.48
N ILE A 62 12.96 -21.44 45.90
CA ILE A 62 12.42 -20.27 46.59
C ILE A 62 10.92 -20.22 46.35
N LYS A 63 10.12 -20.24 47.41
CA LYS A 63 8.68 -19.99 47.34
C LYS A 63 8.40 -18.53 47.65
N VAL A 64 7.66 -17.86 46.78
CA VAL A 64 7.31 -16.43 46.96
C VAL A 64 5.80 -16.28 47.14
N PHE A 65 5.38 -15.62 48.21
CA PHE A 65 3.99 -15.28 48.49
C PHE A 65 3.84 -13.76 48.68
N GLY A 66 2.71 -13.20 48.22
CA GLY A 66 2.48 -11.76 48.27
C GLY A 66 3.45 -10.96 47.38
N ASP A 67 3.70 -9.71 47.75
CA ASP A 67 4.60 -8.80 47.05
C ASP A 67 5.99 -8.78 47.73
N LEU A 68 7.02 -9.29 47.05
CA LEU A 68 8.40 -9.30 47.54
C LEU A 68 9.21 -8.13 46.94
N LEU A 69 9.61 -7.17 47.77
CA LEU A 69 10.43 -6.02 47.37
C LEU A 69 11.91 -6.34 47.51
N VAL A 70 12.63 -6.30 46.38
CA VAL A 70 14.09 -6.39 46.32
C VAL A 70 14.68 -5.01 46.61
N ASP A 71 15.03 -4.77 47.87
CA ASP A 71 15.41 -3.45 48.40
C ASP A 71 16.92 -3.24 48.61
N TYR A 72 17.74 -4.22 48.24
CA TYR A 72 19.20 -4.12 48.19
C TYR A 72 19.73 -4.89 46.98
N TYR A 73 20.99 -4.63 46.59
CA TYR A 73 21.62 -5.33 45.48
C TYR A 73 21.69 -6.83 45.74
N VAL A 74 21.14 -7.60 44.82
CA VAL A 74 21.13 -9.06 44.87
C VAL A 74 21.33 -9.63 43.47
N HIS A 75 22.10 -10.71 43.40
CA HIS A 75 22.27 -11.54 42.23
C HIS A 75 21.63 -12.91 42.51
N PHE A 76 20.53 -13.20 41.81
CA PHE A 76 19.93 -14.53 41.82
C PHE A 76 20.50 -15.35 40.67
N ARG A 77 21.15 -16.48 40.98
CA ARG A 77 21.76 -17.36 39.98
C ARG A 77 21.29 -18.81 40.07
N ASN A 78 20.75 -19.38 38.99
CA ASN A 78 20.36 -20.79 38.91
C ASN A 78 19.36 -21.22 40.01
N ASN A 79 18.39 -20.37 40.37
CA ASN A 79 17.38 -20.70 41.38
C ASN A 79 16.04 -21.09 40.74
N ASP A 80 15.26 -21.88 41.46
CA ASP A 80 13.89 -22.26 41.10
C ASP A 80 12.90 -21.46 41.95
N PHE A 81 12.12 -20.57 41.33
CA PHE A 81 11.10 -19.75 41.97
C PHE A 81 9.71 -20.34 41.76
N ILE A 82 9.12 -20.85 42.84
CA ILE A 82 7.73 -21.28 42.89
C ILE A 82 6.87 -20.11 43.37
N MET A 83 6.12 -19.52 42.44
CA MET A 83 5.33 -18.32 42.67
C MET A 83 3.93 -18.69 43.18
N GLY A 84 3.52 -18.10 44.30
CA GLY A 84 2.17 -18.22 44.81
C GLY A 84 1.15 -17.48 43.92
N GLU A 85 -0.12 -17.83 44.05
CA GLU A 85 -1.20 -17.13 43.37
C GLU A 85 -1.15 -15.62 43.66
N GLY A 86 -1.22 -14.80 42.60
CA GLY A 86 -1.22 -13.34 42.70
C GLY A 86 0.07 -12.71 43.28
N SER A 87 1.11 -13.50 43.55
CA SER A 87 2.41 -13.03 44.04
C SER A 87 3.16 -12.18 43.01
N ARG A 88 4.10 -11.36 43.48
CA ARG A 88 4.87 -10.43 42.66
C ARG A 88 6.27 -10.22 43.23
N ILE A 89 7.26 -10.02 42.36
CA ILE A 89 8.59 -9.52 42.74
C ILE A 89 8.69 -8.06 42.29
N VAL A 90 9.18 -7.17 43.13
CA VAL A 90 9.33 -5.74 42.81
C VAL A 90 10.77 -5.27 43.01
N ILE A 91 11.41 -4.81 41.94
CA ILE A 91 12.79 -4.31 41.96
C ILE A 91 12.80 -2.85 42.46
N LYS A 92 13.31 -2.65 43.68
CA LYS A 92 13.45 -1.35 44.36
C LYS A 92 14.91 -0.91 44.54
N THR A 93 15.85 -1.67 44.01
CA THR A 93 17.28 -1.33 44.02
C THR A 93 17.69 -0.78 42.65
N PRO A 94 18.70 0.12 42.55
CA PRO A 94 19.12 0.70 41.27
C PRO A 94 19.46 -0.34 40.20
N GLU A 95 19.96 -1.50 40.61
CA GLU A 95 20.31 -2.60 39.71
C GLU A 95 20.02 -3.94 40.40
N ALA A 96 19.35 -4.85 39.69
CA ALA A 96 19.20 -6.25 40.08
C ALA A 96 19.64 -7.16 38.93
N ARG A 97 20.22 -8.31 39.27
CA ARG A 97 20.63 -9.33 38.28
C ARG A 97 19.98 -10.68 38.57
N MET A 98 19.41 -11.27 37.54
CA MET A 98 18.83 -12.61 37.58
C MET A 98 19.39 -13.42 36.41
N GLN A 99 20.14 -14.48 36.72
CA GLN A 99 20.79 -15.33 35.73
C GLN A 99 20.40 -16.81 35.90
N GLY A 100 19.96 -17.49 34.85
CA GLY A 100 19.76 -18.94 34.88
C GLY A 100 18.61 -19.43 35.75
N ASN A 101 17.71 -18.56 36.21
CA ASN A 101 16.63 -18.91 37.13
C ASN A 101 15.38 -19.39 36.38
N GLN A 102 14.53 -20.16 37.03
CA GLN A 102 13.21 -20.54 36.53
C GLN A 102 12.09 -20.00 37.43
N PHE A 103 11.02 -19.43 36.86
CA PHE A 103 9.88 -18.88 37.59
C PHE A 103 8.58 -19.51 37.12
N GLN A 104 7.84 -20.18 38.02
CA GLN A 104 6.60 -20.90 37.68
C GLN A 104 5.59 -20.86 38.83
N THR A 105 4.29 -20.84 38.53
CA THR A 105 3.23 -21.14 39.51
C THR A 105 2.86 -22.63 39.46
N CYS A 106 2.62 -23.23 40.63
CA CYS A 106 2.16 -24.61 40.74
C CYS A 106 0.63 -24.74 40.90
N GLY A 107 -0.06 -23.60 41.06
CA GLY A 107 -1.52 -23.56 41.14
C GLY A 107 -2.18 -23.38 39.77
N ASP A 108 -3.51 -23.30 39.80
CA ASP A 108 -4.37 -23.04 38.63
C ASP A 108 -4.38 -21.56 38.20
N TYR A 109 -3.81 -20.69 39.05
CA TYR A 109 -3.81 -19.25 38.85
C TYR A 109 -2.42 -18.70 38.57
N MET A 110 -2.39 -17.69 37.70
CA MET A 110 -1.20 -16.93 37.35
C MET A 110 -0.70 -16.06 38.52
N TRP A 111 0.59 -15.78 38.51
CA TRP A 111 1.21 -14.77 39.37
C TRP A 111 1.39 -13.45 38.60
N LYS A 112 1.68 -12.35 39.29
CA LYS A 112 1.67 -11.01 38.67
C LYS A 112 2.89 -10.70 37.80
N GLY A 113 4.03 -11.34 38.09
CA GLY A 113 5.31 -11.13 37.41
C GLY A 113 6.33 -10.31 38.20
N ILE A 114 7.35 -9.79 37.50
CA ILE A 114 8.44 -8.98 38.04
C ILE A 114 8.23 -7.51 37.66
N GLY A 115 7.95 -6.67 38.65
CA GLY A 115 7.78 -5.22 38.48
C GLY A 115 9.09 -4.47 38.72
N ILE A 116 9.44 -3.53 37.85
CA ILE A 116 10.63 -2.68 37.98
C ILE A 116 10.20 -1.26 38.28
N ILE A 117 10.63 -0.71 39.41
CA ILE A 117 10.36 0.69 39.76
C ILE A 117 11.18 1.60 38.84
N ASN A 118 10.57 2.71 38.40
CA ASN A 118 11.21 3.76 37.61
C ASN A 118 12.57 4.20 38.19
N GLY A 119 13.59 4.32 37.34
CA GLY A 119 14.97 4.64 37.73
C GLY A 119 15.84 3.42 38.06
N ASN A 120 15.24 2.22 38.10
CA ASN A 120 15.97 0.97 38.34
C ASN A 120 16.17 0.17 37.05
N GLU A 121 17.18 -0.70 37.09
CA GLU A 121 17.61 -1.54 35.99
C GLU A 121 17.54 -3.03 36.37
N LEU A 122 17.04 -3.87 35.45
CA LEU A 122 17.07 -5.33 35.57
C LEU A 122 17.91 -5.95 34.45
N ILE A 123 18.93 -6.71 34.84
CA ILE A 123 19.69 -7.60 33.95
C ILE A 123 19.10 -9.01 34.10
N PHE A 124 18.43 -9.49 33.05
CA PHE A 124 17.69 -10.75 33.03
C PHE A 124 18.28 -11.68 31.97
N GLU A 125 19.07 -12.67 32.40
CA GLU A 125 19.89 -13.50 31.51
C GLU A 125 19.62 -15.00 31.67
N SER A 126 19.38 -15.71 30.57
CA SER A 126 19.25 -17.18 30.55
C SER A 126 18.17 -17.74 31.51
N ASN A 127 17.13 -16.98 31.81
CA ASN A 127 16.05 -17.39 32.70
C ASN A 127 14.88 -18.00 31.93
N ILE A 128 14.05 -18.77 32.63
CA ILE A 128 12.76 -19.25 32.16
C ILE A 128 11.67 -18.62 33.02
N ILE A 129 10.71 -17.92 32.41
CA ILE A 129 9.60 -17.29 33.13
C ILE A 129 8.26 -17.68 32.51
N MET A 130 7.37 -18.19 33.36
CA MET A 130 6.13 -18.79 32.90
C MET A 130 4.95 -18.56 33.83
N ASP A 131 3.76 -18.69 33.24
CA ASP A 131 2.45 -18.59 33.89
C ASP A 131 2.23 -17.25 34.65
N ALA A 132 2.80 -16.15 34.16
CA ALA A 132 2.61 -14.82 34.70
C ALA A 132 1.56 -14.02 33.92
N THR A 133 0.87 -13.11 34.60
CA THR A 133 0.02 -12.12 33.91
C THR A 133 0.87 -11.12 33.14
N GLN A 134 1.96 -10.63 33.73
CA GLN A 134 2.91 -9.72 33.08
C GLN A 134 4.32 -10.07 33.53
N ALA A 135 4.97 -11.01 32.85
CA ALA A 135 6.21 -11.63 33.32
C ALA A 135 7.26 -10.61 33.75
N ILE A 136 7.48 -9.56 32.93
CA ILE A 136 8.23 -8.38 33.37
C ILE A 136 7.45 -7.10 33.02
N ASN A 137 7.32 -6.18 33.98
CA ASN A 137 6.63 -4.91 33.78
C ASN A 137 7.31 -3.74 34.49
N SER A 138 6.98 -2.52 34.06
CA SER A 138 7.33 -1.30 34.80
C SER A 138 6.29 -1.07 35.90
N ASP A 139 6.68 -1.17 37.17
CA ASP A 139 5.76 -1.02 38.30
C ASP A 139 5.46 0.47 38.55
N GLN A 140 4.21 0.86 38.33
CA GLN A 140 3.73 2.22 38.58
C GLN A 140 3.36 2.39 40.05
N SER A 141 4.35 2.32 40.94
CA SER A 141 4.11 2.67 42.34
C SER A 141 3.73 4.17 42.42
N PRO A 142 2.56 4.54 42.99
CA PRO A 142 2.05 5.91 43.02
C PRO A 142 2.85 6.87 43.91
N THR A 143 4.00 6.43 44.44
CA THR A 143 4.76 7.15 45.47
C THR A 143 6.08 7.75 44.99
N VAL A 144 6.50 7.52 43.75
CA VAL A 144 7.78 8.03 43.24
C VAL A 144 7.54 8.96 42.06
N VAL A 145 7.62 10.26 42.33
CA VAL A 145 7.54 11.38 41.35
C VAL A 145 8.91 11.61 40.70
N GLU A 146 9.73 10.57 40.52
CA GLU A 146 11.07 10.72 39.94
C GLU A 146 11.00 10.61 38.41
N PHE A 147 11.65 11.57 37.76
CA PHE A 147 11.78 11.73 36.31
C PHE A 147 12.76 10.72 35.69
N GLN A 148 12.77 9.47 36.15
CA GLN A 148 13.68 8.45 35.64
C GLN A 148 12.89 7.30 35.03
N SER A 149 13.49 6.61 34.08
CA SER A 149 12.87 5.49 33.37
C SER A 149 13.38 4.16 33.90
N ALA A 150 12.53 3.15 33.92
CA ALA A 150 12.98 1.78 34.17
C ALA A 150 13.73 1.25 32.94
N SER A 151 14.70 0.36 33.16
CA SER A 151 15.48 -0.28 32.09
C SER A 151 15.51 -1.79 32.26
N ILE A 152 15.46 -2.52 31.14
CA ILE A 152 15.59 -3.98 31.11
C ILE A 152 16.55 -4.42 30.00
N HIS A 153 17.45 -5.32 30.39
CA HIS A 153 18.38 -6.01 29.52
C HIS A 153 18.07 -7.51 29.56
N ALA A 154 17.33 -8.02 28.57
CA ALA A 154 16.86 -9.40 28.52
C ALA A 154 17.65 -10.21 27.48
N PHE A 155 18.41 -11.21 27.95
CA PHE A 155 19.28 -12.03 27.12
C PHE A 155 18.99 -13.52 27.27
N ASN A 156 18.83 -14.24 26.15
CA ASN A 156 18.72 -15.71 26.12
C ASN A 156 17.64 -16.30 27.04
N ASN A 157 16.56 -15.56 27.30
CA ASN A 157 15.50 -16.03 28.19
C ASN A 157 14.40 -16.77 27.42
N ILE A 158 13.63 -17.60 28.12
CA ILE A 158 12.40 -18.20 27.61
C ILE A 158 11.20 -17.63 28.39
N PHE A 159 10.35 -16.90 27.69
CA PHE A 159 9.06 -16.44 28.17
C PHE A 159 7.99 -17.40 27.62
N HIS A 160 7.32 -18.15 28.49
CA HIS A 160 6.38 -19.19 28.08
C HIS A 160 5.05 -19.10 28.81
N ARG A 161 3.92 -19.12 28.09
CA ARG A 161 2.56 -19.08 28.66
C ARG A 161 2.29 -17.89 29.58
N ASN A 162 2.83 -16.73 29.21
CA ASN A 162 2.48 -15.46 29.85
C ASN A 162 1.37 -14.78 29.06
N ILE A 163 0.54 -13.98 29.74
CA ILE A 163 -0.40 -13.09 29.03
C ILE A 163 0.42 -12.01 28.32
N ASP A 164 1.18 -11.21 29.08
CA ASP A 164 2.20 -10.32 28.52
C ASP A 164 3.58 -10.82 28.97
N ALA A 165 4.50 -11.09 28.05
CA ALA A 165 5.86 -11.47 28.45
C ALA A 165 6.66 -10.24 28.95
N ILE A 166 6.62 -9.13 28.21
CA ILE A 166 7.22 -7.85 28.64
C ILE A 166 6.20 -6.74 28.38
N SER A 167 5.80 -6.01 29.43
CA SER A 167 4.90 -4.85 29.32
C SER A 167 5.52 -3.63 30.01
N PHE A 168 6.06 -2.70 29.23
CA PHE A 168 6.88 -1.60 29.75
C PHE A 168 6.39 -0.23 29.29
N GLY A 169 6.57 0.77 30.16
CA GLY A 169 6.34 2.16 29.82
C GLY A 169 5.10 2.79 30.45
N LYS A 170 4.94 4.10 30.24
CA LYS A 170 3.85 4.90 30.84
C LYS A 170 2.75 5.20 29.83
N ASN A 171 1.51 5.23 30.31
CA ASN A 171 0.35 5.68 29.53
C ASN A 171 0.21 7.22 29.45
N GLU A 172 1.07 7.97 30.15
CA GLU A 172 0.96 9.42 30.30
C GLU A 172 1.62 10.18 29.15
N THR A 173 1.05 11.34 28.80
CA THR A 173 1.46 12.18 27.66
C THR A 173 2.50 13.26 28.00
N GLN A 174 3.01 13.28 29.24
CA GLN A 174 4.03 14.27 29.63
C GLN A 174 5.41 13.78 29.19
N THR A 175 6.29 14.71 28.83
CA THR A 175 7.71 14.47 28.51
C THR A 175 8.40 13.79 29.69
N PHE A 176 8.42 12.47 29.66
CA PHE A 176 9.24 11.63 30.52
C PHE A 176 10.37 11.06 29.67
N PRO A 177 11.55 10.79 30.24
CA PRO A 177 12.56 10.04 29.53
C PRO A 177 11.97 8.69 29.10
N ASN A 178 12.41 8.20 27.94
CA ASN A 178 11.93 6.90 27.45
C ASN A 178 12.46 5.76 28.31
N SER A 179 11.68 4.67 28.45
CA SER A 179 12.19 3.43 29.05
C SER A 179 13.08 2.69 28.06
N TYR A 180 14.10 2.00 28.56
CA TYR A 180 15.09 1.31 27.71
C TYR A 180 14.88 -0.20 27.77
N VAL A 181 14.71 -0.82 26.61
CA VAL A 181 14.47 -2.26 26.49
C VAL A 181 15.44 -2.85 25.48
N VAL A 182 16.29 -3.76 25.93
CA VAL A 182 17.21 -4.52 25.08
C VAL A 182 16.80 -5.99 25.10
N LEU A 183 16.53 -6.56 23.92
CA LEU A 183 16.10 -7.94 23.75
C LEU A 183 17.06 -8.68 22.82
N LEU A 184 17.77 -9.69 23.30
CA LEU A 184 18.69 -10.50 22.47
C LEU A 184 18.56 -11.98 22.82
N GLY A 185 18.40 -12.85 21.82
CA GLY A 185 18.37 -14.30 22.03
C GLY A 185 17.15 -14.88 22.76
N ASN A 186 16.07 -14.10 22.95
CA ASN A 186 14.94 -14.57 23.76
C ASN A 186 13.92 -15.39 22.95
N ILE A 187 13.28 -16.37 23.58
CA ILE A 187 12.12 -17.08 23.02
C ILE A 187 10.86 -16.58 23.72
N PHE A 188 9.94 -16.01 22.96
CA PHE A 188 8.61 -15.63 23.40
C PHE A 188 7.62 -16.63 22.83
N SER A 189 6.98 -17.41 23.70
CA SER A 189 6.04 -18.45 23.30
C SER A 189 4.69 -18.35 24.01
N GLY A 190 3.62 -18.36 23.21
CA GLY A 190 2.25 -18.40 23.72
C GLY A 190 1.73 -19.82 23.88
N SER A 191 0.46 -19.92 24.27
CA SER A 191 -0.28 -21.18 24.41
C SER A 191 -1.77 -20.87 24.39
N GLU A 192 -2.56 -21.74 23.77
CA GLU A 192 -4.03 -21.67 23.82
C GLU A 192 -4.59 -22.05 25.20
N ASN A 193 -3.77 -22.64 26.07
CA ASN A 193 -4.13 -23.10 27.41
C ASN A 193 -3.45 -22.24 28.49
N LEU A 194 -3.76 -20.96 28.54
CA LEU A 194 -3.31 -20.08 29.61
C LEU A 194 -4.04 -20.39 30.92
N LYS A 195 -3.31 -20.36 32.04
CA LYS A 195 -3.89 -20.42 33.40
C LYS A 195 -4.81 -19.21 33.64
N SER A 196 -5.76 -19.36 34.56
CA SER A 196 -6.65 -18.24 34.88
C SER A 196 -5.89 -17.12 35.61
N ASN A 197 -6.24 -15.87 35.35
CA ASN A 197 -5.82 -14.79 36.24
C ASN A 197 -6.56 -14.90 37.58
N SER A 198 -6.07 -14.24 38.64
CA SER A 198 -6.68 -14.27 39.98
C SER A 198 -8.12 -13.70 40.03
N ASN A 199 -8.61 -13.09 38.94
CA ASN A 199 -9.99 -12.63 38.81
C ASN A 199 -10.90 -13.67 38.11
N GLY A 200 -10.37 -14.84 37.74
CA GLY A 200 -11.12 -15.94 37.14
C GLY A 200 -11.57 -15.70 35.70
N ILE A 201 -10.99 -14.71 35.00
CA ILE A 201 -11.30 -14.42 33.60
C ILE A 201 -10.35 -15.24 32.73
N PRO A 202 -10.84 -16.14 31.84
CA PRO A 202 -10.03 -16.76 30.81
C PRO A 202 -9.47 -15.67 29.90
N ASN A 203 -8.14 -15.63 29.75
CA ASN A 203 -7.49 -14.66 28.89
C ASN A 203 -6.94 -15.39 27.66
N ASP A 204 -7.59 -15.21 26.52
CA ASP A 204 -7.21 -15.82 25.23
C ASP A 204 -6.19 -14.95 24.45
N LEU A 205 -5.41 -14.13 25.16
CA LEU A 205 -4.54 -13.11 24.57
C LEU A 205 -3.11 -13.26 25.12
N SER A 206 -2.20 -13.83 24.34
CA SER A 206 -0.76 -13.80 24.61
C SER A 206 -0.07 -12.75 23.73
N ALA A 207 0.48 -11.71 24.35
CA ALA A 207 1.35 -10.71 23.74
C ALA A 207 2.79 -10.92 24.21
N ALA A 208 3.74 -10.87 23.28
CA ALA A 208 5.15 -11.01 23.65
C ALA A 208 5.69 -9.72 24.26
N VAL A 209 5.65 -8.60 23.55
CA VAL A 209 6.21 -7.33 24.04
C VAL A 209 5.27 -6.18 23.76
N ILE A 210 4.92 -5.43 24.80
CA ILE A 210 4.13 -4.20 24.74
C ILE A 210 4.95 -3.07 25.33
N LEU A 211 5.34 -2.10 24.51
CA LEU A 211 6.14 -0.95 24.92
C LEU A 211 5.41 0.36 24.68
N LYS A 212 5.59 1.29 25.62
CA LYS A 212 5.02 2.64 25.56
C LYS A 212 6.10 3.66 25.92
N ASN A 213 6.29 4.72 25.14
CA ASN A 213 7.31 5.74 25.45
C ASN A 213 8.68 5.10 25.76
N SER A 214 9.19 4.31 24.82
CA SER A 214 10.35 3.44 25.04
C SER A 214 11.27 3.39 23.82
N VAL A 215 12.56 3.21 24.08
CA VAL A 215 13.56 2.85 23.08
C VAL A 215 13.79 1.33 23.15
N LEU A 216 13.56 0.66 22.03
CA LEU A 216 13.74 -0.77 21.85
C LEU A 216 14.95 -1.05 20.95
N ILE A 217 15.86 -1.86 21.46
CA ILE A 217 16.91 -2.50 20.67
C ILE A 217 16.68 -4.01 20.73
N ALA A 218 16.20 -4.57 19.62
CA ALA A 218 16.01 -6.00 19.43
C ALA A 218 16.87 -6.45 18.24
N ASP A 219 18.19 -6.42 18.42
CA ASP A 219 19.17 -6.59 17.34
C ASP A 219 19.90 -7.93 17.47
N ALA A 220 19.41 -8.96 16.79
CA ALA A 220 20.05 -10.26 16.84
C ALA A 220 21.41 -10.28 16.10
N SER A 221 22.31 -11.18 16.53
CA SER A 221 23.64 -11.36 15.94
C SER A 221 23.60 -11.46 14.40
N SER A 222 24.66 -10.94 13.75
CA SER A 222 24.97 -11.20 12.33
C SER A 222 25.10 -12.69 12.00
N ASN A 223 25.30 -13.50 13.04
CA ASN A 223 25.02 -14.92 13.19
C ASN A 223 23.56 -15.34 12.97
N PRO A 224 23.16 -15.91 11.81
CA PRO A 224 22.23 -17.03 11.72
C PRO A 224 21.78 -17.59 13.07
N CYS A 225 22.63 -18.41 13.61
CA CYS A 225 22.19 -19.40 14.57
C CYS A 225 22.36 -18.92 16.03
N GLU A 226 22.58 -17.63 16.25
CA GLU A 226 22.97 -17.08 17.56
C GLU A 226 22.15 -15.85 17.95
N LEU A 227 21.81 -15.74 19.24
CA LEU A 227 21.26 -14.53 19.87
C LEU A 227 20.01 -13.94 19.18
N ARG A 228 19.16 -14.77 18.56
CA ARG A 228 17.90 -14.32 17.93
C ARG A 228 16.73 -14.24 18.90
N ASN A 229 15.92 -13.19 18.78
CA ASN A 229 14.60 -13.23 19.39
C ASN A 229 13.64 -14.00 18.48
N VAL A 230 12.91 -14.95 19.08
CA VAL A 230 11.94 -15.80 18.41
C VAL A 230 10.58 -15.58 19.05
N PHE A 231 9.60 -15.21 18.23
CA PHE A 231 8.20 -15.04 18.61
C PHE A 231 7.43 -16.22 18.00
N TYR A 232 6.96 -17.14 18.83
CA TYR A 232 6.38 -18.40 18.39
C TYR A 232 5.01 -18.63 19.02
N GLN A 233 3.97 -18.91 18.22
CA GLN A 233 2.64 -19.20 18.78
C GLN A 233 2.16 -18.12 19.76
N VAL A 234 2.48 -16.86 19.49
CA VAL A 234 1.90 -15.71 20.19
C VAL A 234 0.78 -15.13 19.33
N ARG A 235 -0.06 -14.27 19.90
CA ARG A 235 -1.08 -13.54 19.12
C ARG A 235 -0.53 -12.20 18.63
N TYR A 236 0.20 -11.50 19.50
CA TYR A 236 0.85 -10.23 19.20
C TYR A 236 2.34 -10.33 19.48
N GLY A 237 3.17 -9.94 18.52
CA GLY A 237 4.62 -9.93 18.67
C GLY A 237 5.09 -8.69 19.43
N LEU A 238 5.31 -7.60 18.70
CA LEU A 238 5.77 -6.32 19.24
C LEU A 238 4.68 -5.25 19.06
N SER A 239 4.14 -4.73 20.16
CA SER A 239 3.22 -3.58 20.17
C SER A 239 3.96 -2.35 20.69
N LEU A 240 4.22 -1.39 19.81
CA LEU A 240 5.16 -0.29 20.01
C LEU A 240 4.40 1.04 19.95
N PHE A 241 4.18 1.67 21.10
CA PHE A 241 3.39 2.88 21.22
C PHE A 241 4.27 4.08 21.59
N ASN A 242 4.43 5.04 20.67
CA ASN A 242 5.37 6.17 20.86
C ASN A 242 6.79 5.67 21.15
N CYS A 243 7.28 4.76 20.29
CA CYS A 243 8.52 4.03 20.51
C CYS A 243 9.51 4.24 19.37
N ILE A 244 10.78 4.06 19.69
CA ILE A 244 11.86 4.03 18.71
C ILE A 244 12.48 2.67 18.75
N SER A 245 12.42 2.00 17.63
CA SER A 245 12.64 0.56 17.59
C SER A 245 13.58 0.21 16.46
N THR A 246 14.70 -0.40 16.84
CA THR A 246 15.61 -1.07 15.92
C THR A 246 15.45 -2.56 16.12
N ILE A 247 14.92 -3.23 15.10
CA ILE A 247 14.53 -4.64 15.14
C ILE A 247 15.28 -5.33 14.01
N LYS A 248 16.31 -6.09 14.35
CA LYS A 248 17.14 -6.77 13.34
C LYS A 248 17.17 -8.26 13.54
N ALA A 249 17.02 -8.99 12.44
CA ALA A 249 17.18 -10.44 12.39
C ALA A 249 16.31 -11.23 13.41
N ASN A 250 15.13 -10.70 13.78
CA ASN A 250 14.16 -11.41 14.61
C ASN A 250 13.25 -12.33 13.77
N ILE A 251 12.71 -13.36 14.42
CA ILE A 251 11.87 -14.38 13.78
C ILE A 251 10.47 -14.38 14.41
N PHE A 252 9.43 -14.31 13.58
CA PHE A 252 8.02 -14.36 13.97
C PHE A 252 7.32 -15.51 13.25
N LYS A 253 6.75 -16.46 14.01
CA LYS A 253 6.27 -17.73 13.46
C LYS A 253 4.98 -18.24 14.09
N ASN A 254 4.10 -18.77 13.24
CA ASN A 254 2.90 -19.55 13.62
C ASN A 254 1.99 -18.82 14.62
N PHE A 255 1.55 -17.60 14.32
CA PHE A 255 0.76 -16.80 15.27
C PHE A 255 -0.67 -17.35 15.42
N HIS A 256 -1.26 -17.26 16.62
CA HIS A 256 -2.61 -17.74 16.87
C HIS A 256 -3.69 -16.84 16.25
N GLU A 257 -4.64 -17.45 15.56
CA GLU A 257 -5.85 -16.79 15.04
C GLU A 257 -7.02 -17.07 15.99
N THR A 258 -7.71 -16.03 16.46
CA THR A 258 -8.91 -16.16 17.28
C THR A 258 -9.90 -15.05 16.94
N SER A 259 -11.20 -15.27 17.16
CA SER A 259 -12.24 -14.27 16.88
C SER A 259 -12.02 -12.97 17.67
N GLY A 260 -11.97 -11.82 17.00
CA GLY A 260 -11.84 -10.51 17.63
C GLY A 260 -11.02 -9.52 16.80
N SER A 261 -9.71 -9.48 17.05
CA SER A 261 -8.75 -8.61 16.35
C SER A 261 -7.63 -9.42 15.70
N ASP A 262 -7.13 -8.91 14.59
CA ASP A 262 -6.17 -9.62 13.75
C ASP A 262 -4.78 -9.73 14.40
N PRO A 263 -4.13 -10.91 14.36
CA PRO A 263 -2.79 -11.10 14.88
C PRO A 263 -1.74 -10.38 14.02
N TYR A 264 -0.77 -9.75 14.68
CA TYR A 264 0.28 -9.00 14.01
C TYR A 264 1.66 -9.28 14.58
N GLY A 265 2.68 -9.25 13.71
CA GLY A 265 4.08 -9.40 14.10
C GLY A 265 4.59 -8.13 14.81
N ILE A 266 4.50 -7.00 14.13
CA ILE A 266 4.93 -5.69 14.64
C ILE A 266 3.82 -4.67 14.38
N LEU A 267 3.42 -3.95 15.43
CA LEU A 267 2.55 -2.78 15.37
C LEU A 267 3.31 -1.58 15.92
N ALA A 268 3.55 -0.56 15.10
CA ALA A 268 4.10 0.73 15.52
C ALA A 268 3.07 1.84 15.35
N GLN A 269 2.79 2.59 16.41
CA GLN A 269 1.89 3.75 16.34
C GLN A 269 2.18 4.78 17.43
N PRO A 270 1.88 6.06 17.23
CA PRO A 270 2.06 7.07 18.27
C PRO A 270 0.99 6.98 19.36
N MET A 271 1.25 7.64 20.48
CA MET A 271 0.24 7.94 21.51
C MET A 271 -0.07 9.44 21.47
N ARG A 272 -1.36 9.82 21.35
CA ARG A 272 -1.90 11.19 21.52
C ARG A 272 -0.92 12.33 21.13
N GLY A 273 -0.65 12.51 19.84
CA GLY A 273 0.24 13.57 19.34
C GLY A 273 1.75 13.29 19.49
N GLY A 274 2.12 12.04 19.81
CA GLY A 274 3.49 11.54 19.83
C GLY A 274 3.99 11.07 18.45
N PHE A 275 5.17 10.47 18.44
CA PHE A 275 5.91 10.01 17.26
C PHE A 275 6.47 8.60 17.51
N SER A 276 6.47 7.73 16.50
CA SER A 276 7.22 6.47 16.55
C SER A 276 8.17 6.35 15.36
N GLN A 277 9.31 5.70 15.59
CA GLN A 277 10.26 5.31 14.56
C GLN A 277 10.38 3.79 14.56
N LEU A 278 10.25 3.21 13.37
CA LEU A 278 10.35 1.78 13.17
C LEU A 278 11.42 1.48 12.12
N VAL A 279 12.51 0.87 12.56
CA VAL A 279 13.56 0.31 11.70
C VAL A 279 13.52 -1.21 11.84
N VAL A 280 13.22 -1.90 10.74
CA VAL A 280 13.19 -3.36 10.67
C VAL A 280 14.15 -3.83 9.59
N GLU A 281 15.12 -4.64 9.97
CA GLU A 281 16.09 -5.25 9.05
C GLU A 281 16.03 -6.78 9.16
N GLY A 282 15.81 -7.46 8.03
CA GLY A 282 15.84 -8.91 7.96
C GLY A 282 17.25 -9.45 7.71
N PHE A 283 17.36 -10.50 6.90
CA PHE A 283 18.64 -11.17 6.61
C PHE A 283 19.16 -10.75 5.24
N GLU A 284 20.32 -10.09 5.19
CA GLU A 284 20.99 -9.74 3.94
C GLU A 284 21.78 -10.95 3.37
N PRO A 285 21.36 -11.54 2.23
CA PRO A 285 21.98 -12.77 1.73
C PRO A 285 23.49 -12.65 1.45
N ASP A 286 23.93 -11.48 0.99
CA ASP A 286 25.31 -11.24 0.52
C ASP A 286 26.29 -10.89 1.66
N LYS A 287 25.80 -10.33 2.77
CA LYS A 287 26.63 -9.95 3.93
C LYS A 287 26.92 -11.12 4.87
N TYR A 288 26.06 -12.14 4.89
CA TYR A 288 26.05 -13.14 5.97
C TYR A 288 26.56 -14.53 5.58
N THR A 289 27.16 -14.75 4.40
CA THR A 289 27.82 -16.01 3.98
C THR A 289 26.97 -17.30 4.09
N THR A 290 25.69 -17.20 4.40
CA THR A 290 24.82 -18.35 4.62
C THR A 290 23.96 -18.58 3.40
N SER A 291 23.97 -19.81 2.90
CA SER A 291 23.15 -20.29 1.78
C SER A 291 21.66 -20.48 2.17
N TYR A 292 21.18 -19.85 3.24
CA TYR A 292 19.85 -20.06 3.80
C TYR A 292 19.00 -18.80 3.66
N THR A 293 17.79 -18.95 3.15
CA THR A 293 16.74 -17.92 3.22
C THR A 293 15.87 -18.25 4.42
N ILE A 294 16.03 -17.54 5.54
CA ILE A 294 15.22 -17.75 6.75
C ILE A 294 14.12 -16.70 6.76
N PRO A 295 12.83 -17.10 6.71
CA PRO A 295 11.73 -16.15 6.84
C PRO A 295 11.83 -15.38 8.16
N SER A 296 11.83 -14.06 8.08
CA SER A 296 11.64 -13.18 9.23
C SER A 296 10.22 -13.33 9.78
N PHE A 297 9.25 -13.51 8.88
CA PHE A 297 7.84 -13.74 9.22
C PHE A 297 7.31 -14.95 8.43
N ASP A 298 6.76 -15.93 9.13
CA ASP A 298 6.11 -17.09 8.52
C ASP A 298 4.80 -17.41 9.25
N ARG A 299 3.70 -17.43 8.50
CA ARG A 299 2.33 -17.60 9.04
C ARG A 299 2.02 -16.54 10.11
N VAL A 300 2.25 -15.29 9.74
CA VAL A 300 1.84 -14.10 10.49
C VAL A 300 0.94 -13.30 9.55
N GLN A 301 -0.34 -13.15 9.90
CA GLN A 301 -1.32 -12.56 8.98
C GLN A 301 -0.96 -11.12 8.59
N TYR A 302 -0.55 -10.32 9.58
CA TYR A 302 -0.12 -8.93 9.41
C TYR A 302 1.29 -8.73 10.00
N PRO A 303 2.36 -9.06 9.26
CA PRO A 303 3.73 -8.99 9.71
C PRO A 303 4.14 -7.63 10.26
N ILE A 304 3.89 -6.56 9.49
CA ILE A 304 4.29 -5.19 9.84
C ILE A 304 3.14 -4.23 9.57
N LEU A 305 2.66 -3.61 10.64
CA LEU A 305 1.68 -2.53 10.64
C LEU A 305 2.32 -1.29 11.26
N SER A 306 2.22 -0.16 10.56
CA SER A 306 2.73 1.12 11.05
C SER A 306 1.74 2.24 10.79
N PHE A 307 1.49 3.07 11.80
CA PHE A 307 0.60 4.22 11.74
C PHE A 307 1.36 5.45 12.22
N ASN A 308 1.29 6.58 11.51
CA ASN A 308 1.83 7.86 11.98
C ASN A 308 3.27 7.69 12.53
N SER A 309 4.16 7.16 11.71
CA SER A 309 5.52 6.78 12.11
C SER A 309 6.53 6.99 10.98
N THR A 310 7.79 7.24 11.32
CA THR A 310 8.91 7.09 10.37
C THR A 310 9.22 5.60 10.22
N VAL A 311 9.32 5.11 8.99
CA VAL A 311 9.45 3.66 8.70
C VAL A 311 10.59 3.37 7.75
N GLU A 312 11.47 2.46 8.17
CA GLU A 312 12.46 1.80 7.31
C GLU A 312 12.33 0.29 7.46
N VAL A 313 12.07 -0.42 6.36
CA VAL A 313 11.98 -1.89 6.34
C VAL A 313 12.84 -2.42 5.21
N SER A 314 13.86 -3.20 5.55
CA SER A 314 14.77 -3.77 4.57
C SER A 314 15.10 -5.25 4.79
N HIS A 315 15.35 -5.97 3.69
CA HIS A 315 15.81 -7.37 3.71
C HIS A 315 14.90 -8.36 4.46
N VAL A 316 13.64 -8.00 4.68
CA VAL A 316 12.69 -8.86 5.39
C VAL A 316 12.16 -9.92 4.45
N TYR A 317 12.09 -11.16 4.94
CA TYR A 317 11.46 -12.26 4.23
C TYR A 317 10.12 -12.63 4.89
N ILE A 318 9.01 -12.31 4.23
CA ILE A 318 7.62 -12.58 4.64
C ILE A 318 7.05 -13.73 3.82
N THR A 319 6.46 -14.72 4.50
CA THR A 319 5.76 -15.87 3.89
C THR A 319 4.43 -16.14 4.57
N ASN A 320 3.45 -16.61 3.77
CA ASN A 320 2.11 -16.98 4.26
C ASN A 320 1.38 -15.86 5.03
N ALA A 321 1.53 -14.61 4.58
CA ALA A 321 0.83 -13.46 5.16
C ALA A 321 -0.48 -13.15 4.42
N VAL A 322 -1.41 -12.46 5.08
CA VAL A 322 -2.61 -11.91 4.41
C VAL A 322 -2.23 -10.60 3.73
N LYS A 323 -1.65 -9.66 4.49
CA LYS A 323 -1.04 -8.43 3.98
C LYS A 323 0.43 -8.38 4.41
N GLY A 324 1.36 -8.00 3.53
CA GLY A 324 2.79 -7.97 3.82
C GLY A 324 3.19 -6.80 4.72
N ILE A 325 3.41 -5.62 4.14
CA ILE A 325 3.79 -4.40 4.86
C ILE A 325 2.69 -3.34 4.66
N SER A 326 2.13 -2.82 5.75
CA SER A 326 1.12 -1.76 5.70
C SER A 326 1.57 -0.55 6.51
N VAL A 327 1.66 0.60 5.84
CA VAL A 327 2.05 1.88 6.44
C VAL A 327 0.95 2.91 6.19
N THR A 328 0.43 3.53 7.24
CA THR A 328 -0.62 4.56 7.14
C THR A 328 -0.09 5.85 7.72
N ASN A 329 -0.22 6.94 6.97
CA ASN A 329 0.26 8.28 7.33
C ASN A 329 1.74 8.24 7.77
N PRO A 330 2.69 7.78 6.94
CA PRO A 330 4.09 7.80 7.32
C PRO A 330 4.53 9.22 7.67
N PHE A 331 5.51 9.35 8.56
CA PHE A 331 6.09 10.64 8.95
C PHE A 331 7.48 10.78 8.37
N SER A 332 7.75 11.89 7.67
CA SER A 332 9.04 12.30 7.07
C SER A 332 9.69 11.33 6.06
N GLN A 333 9.70 10.02 6.35
CA GLN A 333 10.35 8.98 5.58
C GLN A 333 9.58 7.66 5.66
N CYS A 334 9.47 7.01 4.50
CA CYS A 334 8.98 5.65 4.33
C CYS A 334 9.86 4.96 3.29
N LYS A 335 10.80 4.12 3.76
CA LYS A 335 11.74 3.39 2.92
C LYS A 335 11.51 1.89 3.04
N LEU A 336 11.03 1.26 1.99
CA LEU A 336 10.71 -0.16 1.94
C LEU A 336 11.56 -0.81 0.84
N GLU A 337 12.69 -1.41 1.20
CA GLU A 337 13.67 -1.88 0.21
C GLU A 337 14.14 -3.34 0.34
N ARG A 338 14.41 -3.99 -0.80
CA ARG A 338 15.03 -5.33 -0.85
C ARG A 338 14.28 -6.40 -0.02
N ASN A 339 12.97 -6.27 0.15
CA ASN A 339 12.15 -7.26 0.87
C ASN A 339 11.67 -8.37 -0.06
N PHE A 340 11.49 -9.58 0.48
CA PHE A 340 10.80 -10.68 -0.19
C PHE A 340 9.46 -10.92 0.48
N ILE A 341 8.36 -10.77 -0.24
CA ILE A 341 7.01 -10.78 0.31
C ILE A 341 6.14 -11.78 -0.44
N GLN A 342 5.59 -12.75 0.27
CA GLN A 342 4.50 -13.60 -0.20
C GLN A 342 3.24 -13.33 0.63
N ALA A 343 2.22 -12.78 -0.03
CA ALA A 343 0.97 -12.39 0.60
C ALA A 343 -0.26 -12.93 -0.15
N GLY A 344 -1.38 -13.05 0.55
CA GLY A 344 -2.67 -13.42 -0.03
C GLY A 344 -3.37 -12.25 -0.69
N GLU A 345 -3.46 -11.11 -0.02
CA GLU A 345 -4.19 -9.93 -0.47
C GLU A 345 -3.24 -8.82 -0.91
N HIS A 346 -2.47 -8.22 0.00
CA HIS A 346 -1.64 -7.06 -0.34
C HIS A 346 -0.16 -7.33 -0.08
N GLY A 347 0.71 -6.99 -1.03
CA GLY A 347 2.15 -7.03 -0.81
C GLY A 347 2.62 -5.87 0.07
N ILE A 348 2.59 -4.65 -0.48
CA ILE A 348 2.92 -3.40 0.20
C ILE A 348 1.76 -2.42 0.03
N VAL A 349 1.32 -1.80 1.13
CA VAL A 349 0.31 -0.74 1.14
C VAL A 349 0.88 0.47 1.84
N VAL A 350 0.82 1.64 1.19
CA VAL A 350 1.09 2.92 1.84
C VAL A 350 -0.08 3.88 1.61
N ASN A 351 -0.71 4.28 2.71
CA ASN A 351 -1.84 5.21 2.70
C ASN A 351 -1.38 6.61 3.14
N SER A 352 -1.80 7.63 2.39
CA SER A 352 -1.57 9.05 2.65
C SER A 352 -0.10 9.39 2.86
N ALA A 353 0.75 8.95 1.92
CA ALA A 353 2.19 9.20 1.92
C ALA A 353 2.54 10.62 1.44
N ASN A 354 2.12 11.64 2.17
CA ASN A 354 2.53 13.02 1.92
C ASN A 354 3.82 13.35 2.68
N ILE A 355 4.93 12.77 2.23
CA ILE A 355 6.24 12.88 2.89
C ILE A 355 7.36 13.15 1.88
N PRO A 356 8.44 13.84 2.27
CA PRO A 356 9.55 14.15 1.38
C PRO A 356 10.34 12.92 0.91
N ASN A 357 10.41 11.86 1.73
CA ASN A 357 11.24 10.68 1.43
C ASN A 357 10.40 9.39 1.34
N LEU A 358 9.63 9.23 0.27
CA LEU A 358 8.92 7.98 -0.05
C LEU A 358 9.72 7.14 -1.06
N GLU A 359 10.19 5.96 -0.64
CA GLU A 359 10.89 5.01 -1.50
C GLU A 359 10.41 3.57 -1.28
N ILE A 360 9.93 2.92 -2.34
CA ILE A 360 9.63 1.48 -2.38
C ILE A 360 10.51 0.88 -3.48
N SER A 361 11.61 0.24 -3.12
CA SER A 361 12.60 -0.20 -4.12
C SER A 361 13.13 -1.61 -3.97
N ARG A 362 13.39 -2.27 -5.11
CA ARG A 362 14.07 -3.58 -5.16
C ARG A 362 13.37 -4.70 -4.39
N ASN A 363 12.06 -4.60 -4.15
CA ASN A 363 11.30 -5.66 -3.48
C ASN A 363 10.91 -6.77 -4.46
N TYR A 364 10.87 -8.02 -3.97
CA TYR A 364 10.29 -9.15 -4.68
C TYR A 364 8.97 -9.52 -4.02
N ILE A 365 7.86 -9.29 -4.73
CA ILE A 365 6.51 -9.39 -4.18
C ILE A 365 5.76 -10.45 -4.99
N THR A 366 5.17 -11.42 -4.31
CA THR A 366 4.25 -12.40 -4.90
C THR A 366 2.92 -12.35 -4.17
N VAL A 367 1.85 -12.07 -4.91
CA VAL A 367 0.48 -12.05 -4.39
C VAL A 367 -0.32 -13.19 -4.98
N ASN A 368 -0.83 -14.05 -4.10
CA ASN A 368 -1.59 -15.24 -4.43
C ASN A 368 -2.93 -15.24 -3.67
N SER A 369 -3.93 -14.48 -4.13
CA SER A 369 -5.25 -14.48 -3.49
C SER A 369 -5.91 -15.86 -3.58
N SER A 370 -6.46 -16.31 -2.45
CA SER A 370 -7.18 -17.58 -2.34
C SER A 370 -8.58 -17.54 -2.97
N GLY A 371 -9.03 -16.37 -3.46
CA GLY A 371 -10.26 -16.21 -4.22
C GLY A 371 -11.55 -16.44 -3.41
N HIS A 372 -11.47 -16.38 -2.08
CA HIS A 372 -12.63 -16.46 -1.20
C HIS A 372 -12.81 -15.09 -0.55
N ASN A 373 -13.87 -14.38 -0.95
CA ASN A 373 -14.24 -12.99 -0.60
C ASN A 373 -13.70 -11.95 -1.57
N ASN A 374 -14.37 -10.79 -1.64
CA ASN A 374 -14.11 -9.66 -2.54
C ASN A 374 -12.72 -9.00 -2.34
N ASP A 375 -11.77 -9.67 -1.70
CA ASP A 375 -10.45 -9.17 -1.37
C ASP A 375 -9.53 -9.31 -2.58
N LEU A 376 -9.36 -8.18 -3.25
CA LEU A 376 -8.62 -8.05 -4.50
C LEU A 376 -7.12 -8.02 -4.20
N GLY A 377 -6.37 -8.96 -4.79
CA GLY A 377 -4.92 -9.01 -4.57
C GLY A 377 -4.19 -7.82 -5.20
N ILE A 378 -3.35 -7.09 -4.47
CA ILE A 378 -2.56 -5.96 -4.98
C ILE A 378 -1.09 -6.11 -4.59
N GLY A 379 -0.17 -5.96 -5.56
CA GLY A 379 1.27 -6.05 -5.30
C GLY A 379 1.79 -4.88 -4.48
N ILE A 380 1.72 -3.67 -5.05
CA ILE A 380 2.07 -2.41 -4.39
C ILE A 380 0.89 -1.45 -4.54
N GLU A 381 0.44 -0.87 -3.44
CA GLU A 381 -0.61 0.13 -3.40
C GLU A 381 -0.10 1.42 -2.77
N LEU A 382 -0.23 2.53 -3.49
CA LEU A 382 -0.06 3.88 -2.98
C LEU A 382 -1.40 4.62 -3.08
N ASN A 383 -1.99 4.95 -1.94
CA ASN A 383 -3.17 5.79 -1.85
C ASN A 383 -2.80 7.14 -1.25
N ASN A 384 -3.35 8.23 -1.78
CA ASN A 384 -3.12 9.53 -1.18
C ASN A 384 -4.41 10.32 -1.06
N ALA A 385 -4.84 10.59 0.17
CA ALA A 385 -6.06 11.35 0.42
C ALA A 385 -5.84 12.87 0.29
N ILE A 386 -4.61 13.35 0.43
CA ILE A 386 -4.25 14.76 0.27
C ILE A 386 -3.22 14.86 -0.84
N PRO A 387 -3.52 15.49 -2.00
CA PRO A 387 -2.54 15.65 -3.07
C PRO A 387 -1.20 16.15 -2.53
N SER A 388 -0.11 15.42 -2.83
CA SER A 388 1.24 15.72 -2.35
C SER A 388 2.08 16.22 -3.50
N ILE A 389 2.82 17.30 -3.29
CA ILE A 389 3.86 17.76 -4.23
C ILE A 389 5.23 17.11 -3.97
N ASN A 390 5.35 16.32 -2.90
CA ASN A 390 6.60 15.68 -2.57
C ASN A 390 6.82 14.49 -3.52
N PRO A 391 8.00 14.38 -4.16
CA PRO A 391 8.27 13.30 -5.09
C PRO A 391 8.36 11.96 -4.37
N GLY A 392 7.72 10.93 -4.94
CA GLY A 392 7.81 9.55 -4.46
C GLY A 392 8.50 8.63 -5.47
N LEU A 393 9.12 7.55 -5.00
CA LEU A 393 9.85 6.60 -5.86
C LEU A 393 9.37 5.15 -5.65
N VAL A 394 8.96 4.51 -6.74
CA VAL A 394 8.67 3.06 -6.83
C VAL A 394 9.62 2.45 -7.86
N ASP A 395 10.77 1.91 -7.43
CA ASP A 395 11.90 1.60 -8.31
C ASP A 395 12.31 0.13 -8.26
N CYS A 396 12.47 -0.51 -9.41
CA CYS A 396 13.10 -1.83 -9.51
C CYS A 396 12.46 -2.96 -8.70
N ASN A 397 11.15 -2.87 -8.45
CA ASN A 397 10.41 -3.95 -7.81
C ASN A 397 10.10 -5.04 -8.83
N VAL A 398 10.08 -6.30 -8.38
CA VAL A 398 9.57 -7.44 -9.12
C VAL A 398 8.27 -7.87 -8.47
N VAL A 399 7.16 -7.69 -9.17
CA VAL A 399 5.83 -8.00 -8.67
C VAL A 399 5.24 -9.15 -9.48
N THR A 400 4.79 -10.19 -8.81
CA THR A 400 4.15 -11.35 -9.43
C THR A 400 2.75 -11.50 -8.85
N ILE A 401 1.73 -11.49 -9.71
CA ILE A 401 0.33 -11.63 -9.29
C ILE A 401 -0.29 -12.82 -9.98
N SER A 402 -0.69 -13.83 -9.21
CA SER A 402 -1.40 -14.99 -9.76
C SER A 402 -2.91 -14.84 -9.72
N ARG A 403 -3.45 -14.18 -8.69
CA ARG A 403 -4.88 -13.88 -8.51
C ARG A 403 -4.98 -12.55 -7.78
N GLY A 404 -5.09 -11.48 -8.53
CA GLY A 404 -5.11 -10.13 -8.00
C GLY A 404 -5.46 -9.13 -9.09
N ARG A 405 -5.80 -7.91 -8.67
CA ARG A 405 -6.32 -6.86 -9.52
C ARG A 405 -5.25 -5.94 -10.07
N TYR A 406 -4.25 -5.60 -9.27
CA TYR A 406 -3.24 -4.61 -9.65
C TYR A 406 -1.83 -5.04 -9.27
N GLY A 407 -0.90 -5.04 -10.24
CA GLY A 407 0.53 -5.16 -9.97
C GLY A 407 1.00 -4.01 -9.09
N ILE A 408 0.88 -2.81 -9.62
CA ILE A 408 1.13 -1.54 -8.92
C ILE A 408 -0.08 -0.64 -9.12
N LEU A 409 -0.68 -0.15 -8.02
CA LEU A 409 -1.75 0.83 -8.03
C LEU A 409 -1.25 2.15 -7.47
N LEU A 410 -1.30 3.19 -8.30
CA LEU A 410 -1.07 4.58 -7.93
C LEU A 410 -2.41 5.31 -7.93
N ASN A 411 -3.03 5.43 -6.76
CA ASN A 411 -4.34 6.05 -6.60
C ASN A 411 -4.22 7.44 -5.98
N ASN A 412 -4.73 8.44 -6.72
CA ASN A 412 -4.69 9.86 -6.41
C ASN A 412 -3.27 10.38 -6.10
N GLN A 413 -2.26 9.87 -6.80
CA GLN A 413 -0.85 10.21 -6.60
C GLN A 413 -0.41 11.42 -7.41
N GLU A 414 0.49 12.22 -6.85
CA GLU A 414 1.11 13.36 -7.52
C GLU A 414 2.64 13.27 -7.37
N ALA A 415 3.37 13.57 -8.45
CA ALA A 415 4.84 13.53 -8.50
C ALA A 415 5.50 12.16 -8.17
N VAL A 416 4.81 11.03 -8.38
CA VAL A 416 5.40 9.70 -8.16
C VAL A 416 6.11 9.19 -9.42
N THR A 417 7.33 8.71 -9.25
CA THR A 417 8.11 8.03 -10.29
C THR A 417 8.07 6.51 -10.07
N ALA A 418 7.39 5.77 -10.95
CA ALA A 418 7.47 4.32 -11.04
C ALA A 418 8.44 3.91 -12.14
N ARG A 419 9.63 3.41 -11.77
CA ARG A 419 10.73 3.15 -12.70
C ARG A 419 11.23 1.72 -12.65
N ALA A 420 11.52 1.16 -13.82
CA ALA A 420 12.22 -0.12 -14.00
C ALA A 420 11.61 -1.29 -13.20
N ASN A 421 10.31 -1.24 -12.90
CA ASN A 421 9.60 -2.33 -12.23
C ASN A 421 9.32 -3.44 -13.24
N HIS A 422 9.33 -4.68 -12.77
CA HIS A 422 8.94 -5.85 -13.56
C HIS A 422 7.68 -6.47 -12.96
N ILE A 423 6.60 -6.51 -13.73
CA ILE A 423 5.29 -7.00 -13.27
C ILE A 423 4.90 -8.21 -14.11
N TYR A 424 4.69 -9.35 -13.44
CA TYR A 424 4.23 -10.60 -14.01
C TYR A 424 2.80 -10.89 -13.57
N MET A 425 1.87 -10.97 -14.51
CA MET A 425 0.49 -11.39 -14.25
C MET A 425 0.34 -12.85 -14.68
N LEU A 426 0.32 -13.77 -13.71
CA LEU A 426 0.44 -15.21 -13.94
C LEU A 426 -0.90 -15.95 -14.03
N GLY A 427 -2.01 -15.39 -13.55
CA GLY A 427 -3.26 -16.15 -13.50
C GLY A 427 -4.49 -15.41 -14.02
N ARG A 428 -5.44 -16.25 -14.45
CA ARG A 428 -6.77 -15.93 -14.95
C ARG A 428 -7.72 -16.30 -13.81
N GLY A 429 -8.18 -15.32 -13.03
CA GLY A 429 -8.58 -15.62 -11.64
C GLY A 429 -9.90 -15.06 -11.13
N THR A 430 -10.48 -14.04 -11.76
CA THR A 430 -11.68 -13.34 -11.26
C THR A 430 -12.42 -12.72 -12.44
N ASP A 431 -13.76 -12.60 -12.39
CA ASP A 431 -14.60 -11.85 -13.35
C ASP A 431 -14.35 -10.32 -13.32
N ILE A 432 -13.13 -9.89 -12.95
CA ILE A 432 -12.78 -8.54 -12.55
C ILE A 432 -11.55 -8.12 -13.37
N PRO A 433 -11.58 -6.94 -14.04
CA PRO A 433 -10.44 -6.42 -14.80
C PRO A 433 -9.17 -6.36 -13.97
N VAL A 434 -8.04 -6.75 -14.56
CA VAL A 434 -6.72 -6.77 -13.93
C VAL A 434 -5.78 -5.82 -14.68
N ALA A 435 -4.99 -5.01 -13.99
CA ALA A 435 -3.96 -4.20 -14.62
C ALA A 435 -2.56 -4.48 -14.03
N GLY A 436 -1.54 -4.47 -14.88
CA GLY A 436 -0.15 -4.53 -14.43
C GLY A 436 0.21 -3.29 -13.61
N LEU A 437 0.00 -2.10 -14.19
CA LEU A 437 0.17 -0.82 -13.50
C LEU A 437 -1.06 0.05 -13.75
N ALA A 438 -1.72 0.48 -12.68
CA ALA A 438 -2.87 1.38 -12.74
C ALA A 438 -2.53 2.75 -12.14
N LEU A 439 -2.86 3.82 -12.86
CA LEU A 439 -2.77 5.20 -12.39
C LEU A 439 -4.14 5.86 -12.46
N TYR A 440 -4.70 6.18 -11.29
CA TYR A 440 -6.05 6.72 -11.19
C TYR A 440 -6.06 8.04 -10.45
N GLY A 441 -6.59 9.09 -11.07
CA GLY A 441 -6.55 10.43 -10.50
C GLY A 441 -5.13 10.99 -10.39
N GLY A 442 -4.99 12.08 -9.63
CA GLY A 442 -3.69 12.74 -9.43
C GLY A 442 -3.10 13.35 -10.70
N ARG A 443 -1.78 13.62 -10.69
CA ARG A 443 -1.08 14.25 -11.83
C ARG A 443 0.45 14.12 -11.74
N ALA A 444 1.14 14.49 -12.82
CA ALA A 444 2.59 14.67 -12.82
C ALA A 444 3.39 13.41 -12.41
N ASN A 445 2.86 12.22 -12.73
CA ASN A 445 3.53 10.96 -12.43
C ASN A 445 4.41 10.51 -13.61
N SER A 446 5.49 9.81 -13.31
CA SER A 446 6.44 9.30 -14.31
C SER A 446 6.51 7.78 -14.29
N LEU A 447 6.12 7.13 -15.38
CA LEU A 447 6.17 5.68 -15.57
C LEU A 447 7.29 5.35 -16.58
N LEU A 448 8.43 4.86 -16.07
CA LEU A 448 9.69 4.87 -16.83
C LEU A 448 10.31 3.47 -16.92
N GLY A 449 10.39 2.92 -18.12
CA GLY A 449 11.09 1.66 -18.36
C GLY A 449 10.52 0.45 -17.63
N ASN A 450 9.24 0.49 -17.25
CA ASN A 450 8.60 -0.66 -16.60
C ASN A 450 8.40 -1.77 -17.63
N GLN A 451 8.52 -3.02 -17.18
CA GLN A 451 8.26 -4.22 -17.98
C GLN A 451 7.05 -4.94 -17.41
N ILE A 452 6.02 -5.12 -18.23
CA ILE A 452 4.76 -5.76 -17.83
C ILE A 452 4.48 -6.92 -18.76
N GLU A 453 4.31 -8.11 -18.18
CA GLU A 453 4.05 -9.36 -18.89
C GLU A 453 2.74 -9.98 -18.39
N GLY A 454 1.79 -10.18 -19.31
CA GLY A 454 0.51 -10.81 -19.03
C GLY A 454 0.51 -12.35 -19.12
N PRO A 455 -0.62 -13.01 -18.82
CA PRO A 455 -0.71 -14.46 -18.61
C PRO A 455 -0.69 -15.31 -19.91
N ASN A 456 -0.14 -14.81 -21.02
CA ASN A 456 -0.22 -15.36 -22.38
C ASN A 456 -1.63 -15.37 -23.03
N LEU A 457 -1.64 -15.17 -24.35
CA LEU A 457 -2.78 -14.92 -25.22
C LEU A 457 -3.58 -16.20 -25.66
N PHE A 458 -4.93 -16.11 -25.58
CA PHE A 458 -6.02 -16.84 -26.31
C PHE A 458 -6.23 -18.37 -26.16
N PRO A 459 -7.46 -18.93 -26.39
CA PRO A 459 -8.77 -18.29 -26.66
C PRO A 459 -9.91 -18.68 -25.68
N ASN A 460 -10.93 -17.81 -25.57
CA ASN A 460 -12.35 -18.08 -25.21
C ASN A 460 -12.96 -17.51 -23.91
N ASP A 461 -12.22 -16.92 -22.98
CA ASP A 461 -12.83 -16.32 -21.77
C ASP A 461 -12.46 -14.84 -21.62
N PHE A 462 -13.49 -14.00 -21.57
CA PHE A 462 -13.51 -12.52 -21.62
C PHE A 462 -13.01 -11.85 -20.32
N LEU A 463 -11.74 -11.99 -19.96
CA LEU A 463 -11.17 -11.22 -18.85
C LEU A 463 -10.19 -10.17 -19.39
N GLU A 464 -10.59 -8.91 -19.30
CA GLU A 464 -9.80 -7.73 -19.66
C GLU A 464 -8.57 -7.67 -18.73
N THR A 465 -7.38 -7.84 -19.34
CA THR A 465 -6.09 -7.74 -18.66
C THR A 465 -5.29 -6.63 -19.30
N ASP A 466 -5.04 -5.56 -18.55
CA ASP A 466 -4.37 -4.37 -19.04
C ASP A 466 -2.89 -4.39 -18.64
N GLY A 467 -2.02 -3.93 -19.53
CA GLY A 467 -0.62 -3.67 -19.19
C GLY A 467 -0.52 -2.46 -18.27
N ILE A 468 -0.83 -1.27 -18.84
CA ILE A 468 -0.92 0.00 -18.12
C ILE A 468 -2.30 0.61 -18.35
N THR A 469 -2.96 1.05 -17.28
CA THR A 469 -4.23 1.76 -17.35
C THR A 469 -4.14 3.11 -16.65
N ILE A 470 -4.57 4.16 -17.35
CA ILE A 470 -4.60 5.53 -16.80
C ILE A 470 -6.01 6.10 -16.92
N SER A 471 -6.53 6.64 -15.81
CA SER A 471 -7.81 7.34 -15.81
C SER A 471 -7.78 8.63 -15.02
N ASN A 472 -8.27 9.71 -15.64
CA ASN A 472 -8.43 11.03 -15.04
C ASN A 472 -7.15 11.55 -14.35
N SER A 473 -5.98 11.26 -14.93
CA SER A 473 -4.67 11.66 -14.40
C SER A 473 -3.93 12.49 -15.43
N THR A 474 -3.50 13.69 -15.06
CA THR A 474 -2.95 14.68 -16.00
C THR A 474 -1.44 14.87 -15.88
N GLN A 475 -0.80 15.45 -16.91
CA GLN A 475 0.61 15.84 -16.90
C GLN A 475 1.59 14.67 -16.71
N ASN A 476 1.22 13.46 -17.08
CA ASN A 476 2.04 12.27 -16.85
C ASN A 476 3.12 12.09 -17.93
N LEU A 477 4.19 11.37 -17.60
CA LEU A 477 5.22 10.92 -18.55
C LEU A 477 5.30 9.40 -18.55
N LEU A 478 5.02 8.78 -19.69
CA LEU A 478 5.20 7.35 -19.92
C LEU A 478 6.35 7.16 -20.91
N GLU A 479 7.52 6.75 -20.43
CA GLU A 479 8.70 6.63 -21.27
C GLU A 479 9.29 5.21 -21.26
N SER A 480 9.57 4.67 -22.45
CA SER A 480 10.32 3.42 -22.64
C SER A 480 9.74 2.18 -21.92
N ASN A 481 8.45 2.17 -21.60
CA ASN A 481 7.80 1.00 -21.01
C ASN A 481 7.69 -0.14 -22.04
N ARG A 482 7.79 -1.38 -21.58
CA ARG A 482 7.62 -2.59 -22.39
C ARG A 482 6.40 -3.37 -21.91
N LEU A 483 5.47 -3.57 -22.83
CA LEU A 483 4.19 -4.24 -22.58
C LEU A 483 4.12 -5.48 -23.47
N ASP A 484 3.72 -6.61 -22.89
CA ASP A 484 3.71 -7.90 -23.57
C ASP A 484 2.61 -8.81 -23.00
N LEU A 485 1.95 -9.60 -23.86
CA LEU A 485 1.05 -10.71 -23.52
C LEU A 485 -0.20 -10.33 -22.69
N THR A 486 -0.74 -9.13 -22.89
CA THR A 486 -1.96 -8.64 -22.21
C THR A 486 -3.15 -8.53 -23.18
N ASP A 487 -4.37 -8.41 -22.66
CA ASP A 487 -5.54 -8.10 -23.50
C ASP A 487 -5.38 -6.70 -24.09
N ILE A 488 -5.18 -5.70 -23.24
CA ILE A 488 -4.90 -4.33 -23.64
C ILE A 488 -3.49 -3.96 -23.21
N GLY A 489 -2.66 -3.44 -24.12
CA GLY A 489 -1.31 -2.99 -23.78
C GLY A 489 -1.35 -1.75 -22.89
N LEU A 490 -1.79 -0.63 -23.45
CA LEU A 490 -1.96 0.66 -22.75
C LEU A 490 -3.37 1.19 -22.97
N MET A 491 -4.08 1.52 -21.88
CA MET A 491 -5.44 2.05 -21.90
C MET A 491 -5.53 3.43 -21.27
N PHE A 492 -6.26 4.34 -21.91
CA PHE A 492 -6.68 5.62 -21.36
C PHE A 492 -8.20 5.70 -21.22
N SER A 493 -8.67 6.30 -20.12
CA SER A 493 -10.08 6.67 -19.90
C SER A 493 -10.20 8.06 -19.27
N GLY A 494 -11.22 8.83 -19.64
CA GLY A 494 -11.46 10.18 -19.11
C GLY A 494 -10.36 11.21 -19.43
N ASP A 495 -10.24 12.21 -18.57
CA ASP A 495 -9.42 13.41 -18.78
C ASP A 495 -7.94 13.18 -18.38
N ASN A 496 -7.06 12.88 -19.34
CA ASN A 496 -5.63 12.62 -19.13
C ASN A 496 -4.73 13.67 -19.80
N PHE A 497 -5.18 14.93 -19.79
CA PHE A 497 -4.52 16.06 -20.46
C PHE A 497 -3.02 16.14 -20.18
N ASP A 498 -2.25 16.55 -21.19
CA ASP A 498 -0.80 16.73 -21.15
C ASP A 498 -0.01 15.47 -20.76
N THR A 499 -0.58 14.28 -21.01
CA THR A 499 0.14 13.02 -20.83
C THR A 499 1.03 12.75 -22.04
N ARG A 500 2.34 12.64 -21.82
CA ARG A 500 3.32 12.32 -22.86
C ARG A 500 3.67 10.85 -22.84
N GLN A 501 3.74 10.26 -24.02
CA GLN A 501 3.86 8.81 -24.18
C GLN A 501 4.98 8.50 -25.16
N GLU A 502 6.21 8.39 -24.66
CA GLU A 502 7.43 8.39 -25.47
C GLU A 502 8.12 7.03 -25.49
N ASN A 503 8.58 6.58 -26.66
CA ASN A 503 9.46 5.42 -26.83
C ASN A 503 8.95 4.08 -26.23
N ASN A 504 7.64 3.95 -25.98
CA ASN A 504 7.05 2.72 -25.43
C ASN A 504 7.04 1.60 -26.47
N ARG A 505 7.07 0.35 -26.01
CA ARG A 505 7.12 -0.86 -26.84
C ARG A 505 5.91 -1.75 -26.56
N PHE A 506 5.04 -1.86 -27.56
CA PHE A 506 3.88 -2.75 -27.58
C PHE A 506 4.26 -4.04 -28.31
N SER A 507 4.23 -5.17 -27.60
CA SER A 507 4.56 -6.49 -28.14
C SER A 507 3.26 -7.23 -28.48
N ASP A 508 3.02 -8.43 -27.96
CA ASP A 508 1.85 -9.24 -28.35
C ASP A 508 0.62 -8.90 -27.47
N HIS A 509 -0.53 -8.53 -28.07
CA HIS A 509 -1.76 -8.15 -27.34
C HIS A 509 -3.06 -8.54 -28.08
N ARG A 510 -4.25 -8.38 -27.47
CA ARG A 510 -5.51 -8.25 -28.25
C ARG A 510 -5.60 -6.88 -28.87
N ILE A 511 -5.48 -5.84 -28.02
CA ILE A 511 -5.38 -4.43 -28.39
C ILE A 511 -4.06 -3.86 -27.87
N GLY A 512 -3.20 -3.33 -28.73
CA GLY A 512 -1.92 -2.77 -28.29
C GLY A 512 -2.05 -1.46 -27.51
N TYR A 513 -2.90 -0.56 -28.02
CA TYR A 513 -3.03 0.82 -27.55
C TYR A 513 -4.48 1.28 -27.68
N PHE A 514 -5.12 1.67 -26.58
CA PHE A 514 -6.56 1.86 -26.53
C PHE A 514 -6.97 3.17 -25.85
N PHE A 515 -7.85 3.92 -26.53
CA PHE A 515 -8.57 5.06 -25.99
C PHE A 515 -10.05 4.72 -25.92
N THR A 516 -10.61 4.81 -24.72
CA THR A 516 -12.06 4.72 -24.54
C THR A 516 -12.77 5.92 -25.17
N GLU A 517 -14.09 5.89 -25.15
CA GLU A 517 -14.94 6.96 -25.71
C GLU A 517 -14.72 8.30 -25.04
N THR A 518 -14.33 8.28 -23.76
CA THR A 518 -14.15 9.46 -22.94
C THR A 518 -12.69 9.91 -22.87
N ALA A 519 -11.75 9.15 -23.43
CA ALA A 519 -10.33 9.37 -23.23
C ALA A 519 -9.77 10.58 -23.99
N ILE A 520 -9.05 11.48 -23.29
CA ILE A 520 -8.34 12.62 -23.89
C ILE A 520 -6.93 12.73 -23.32
N THR A 521 -5.89 12.77 -24.16
CA THR A 521 -4.50 12.97 -23.70
C THR A 521 -3.85 14.26 -24.22
N GLY A 522 -4.33 14.80 -25.34
CA GLY A 522 -3.60 15.77 -26.15
C GLY A 522 -2.70 15.12 -27.20
N ASP A 523 -2.24 15.95 -28.15
CA ASP A 523 -1.41 15.53 -29.29
C ASP A 523 -0.11 14.83 -28.85
N GLN A 524 0.20 13.73 -29.54
CA GLN A 524 1.37 12.88 -29.35
C GLN A 524 2.30 13.02 -30.56
N VAL A 525 3.17 14.04 -30.55
CA VAL A 525 4.02 14.38 -31.70
C VAL A 525 5.39 13.71 -31.62
N HIS A 526 5.74 12.93 -32.64
CA HIS A 526 7.05 12.29 -32.83
C HIS A 526 7.56 11.49 -31.61
N THR A 527 6.65 10.83 -30.92
CA THR A 527 6.91 10.16 -29.64
C THR A 527 7.81 8.92 -29.73
N GLY A 528 7.90 8.28 -30.90
CA GLY A 528 8.79 7.13 -31.11
C GLY A 528 8.31 5.81 -30.50
N ASN A 529 7.02 5.69 -30.17
CA ASN A 529 6.38 4.45 -29.74
C ASN A 529 6.44 3.37 -30.84
N ARG A 530 6.52 2.09 -30.44
CA ARG A 530 6.78 0.97 -31.35
C ARG A 530 5.79 -0.17 -31.16
N TRP A 531 5.12 -0.55 -32.24
CA TRP A 531 4.24 -1.72 -32.36
C TRP A 531 4.99 -2.83 -33.07
N ILE A 532 5.44 -3.83 -32.30
CA ILE A 532 6.40 -4.83 -32.78
C ILE A 532 5.92 -6.28 -32.64
N GLY A 533 4.79 -6.51 -31.96
CA GLY A 533 4.22 -7.83 -31.79
C GLY A 533 3.01 -8.06 -32.69
N SER A 534 2.21 -9.04 -32.29
CA SER A 534 0.99 -9.48 -32.96
C SER A 534 -0.25 -9.05 -32.20
N TYR A 535 -1.31 -8.69 -32.94
CA TYR A 535 -2.56 -8.17 -32.41
C TYR A 535 -3.72 -9.01 -32.93
N SER A 536 -4.57 -9.54 -32.05
CA SER A 536 -5.74 -10.30 -32.50
C SER A 536 -6.89 -9.40 -32.97
N ASP A 537 -6.98 -8.18 -32.41
CA ASP A 537 -7.98 -7.18 -32.80
C ASP A 537 -7.31 -5.99 -33.47
N PHE A 538 -6.62 -5.12 -32.70
CA PHE A 538 -6.05 -3.86 -33.18
C PHE A 538 -4.70 -3.55 -32.53
N ALA A 539 -3.70 -3.15 -33.31
CA ALA A 539 -2.48 -2.54 -32.80
C ALA A 539 -2.78 -1.21 -32.07
N ALA A 540 -3.74 -0.43 -32.57
CA ALA A 540 -4.23 0.79 -31.94
C ALA A 540 -5.74 0.99 -32.19
N LEU A 541 -6.49 1.35 -31.15
CA LEU A 541 -7.94 1.56 -31.18
C LEU A 541 -8.31 2.86 -30.46
N HIS A 542 -9.12 3.70 -31.09
CA HIS A 542 -9.66 4.91 -30.49
C HIS A 542 -11.18 4.96 -30.68
N TRP A 543 -11.94 4.93 -29.57
CA TRP A 543 -13.41 5.05 -29.61
C TRP A 543 -13.92 6.47 -29.40
N GLY A 544 -13.14 7.34 -28.74
CA GLY A 544 -13.51 8.74 -28.53
C GLY A 544 -13.16 9.64 -29.73
N ASN A 545 -13.12 10.94 -29.47
CA ASN A 545 -12.69 11.94 -30.43
C ASN A 545 -11.17 11.90 -30.69
N HIS A 546 -10.77 11.56 -31.92
CA HIS A 546 -9.38 11.44 -32.31
C HIS A 546 -8.61 12.78 -32.42
N ASP A 547 -9.31 13.89 -32.66
CA ASP A 547 -8.68 15.22 -32.81
C ASP A 547 -8.06 15.72 -31.50
N GLU A 548 -8.49 15.17 -30.35
CA GLU A 548 -8.04 15.55 -29.02
C GLU A 548 -6.89 14.67 -28.48
N SER A 549 -6.54 13.60 -29.21
CA SER A 549 -5.50 12.63 -28.83
C SER A 549 -4.68 12.16 -30.04
N ARG A 550 -4.45 13.07 -30.99
CA ARG A 550 -3.86 12.77 -32.29
C ARG A 550 -2.41 12.29 -32.17
N HIS A 551 -2.03 11.28 -32.95
CA HIS A 551 -0.67 10.76 -33.00
C HIS A 551 0.05 11.23 -34.26
N VAL A 552 1.24 11.78 -34.14
CA VAL A 552 2.00 12.29 -35.30
C VAL A 552 3.33 11.56 -35.45
N VAL A 553 3.54 10.93 -36.60
CA VAL A 553 4.66 10.05 -36.93
C VAL A 553 5.50 10.69 -38.04
N TYR A 554 6.82 10.48 -38.03
CA TYR A 554 7.65 10.96 -39.13
C TYR A 554 7.25 10.32 -40.47
N THR A 555 7.15 11.10 -41.54
CA THR A 555 6.71 10.62 -42.86
C THR A 555 7.58 9.47 -43.38
N ASN A 556 8.89 9.48 -43.11
CA ASN A 556 9.80 8.40 -43.50
C ASN A 556 9.67 7.12 -42.66
N GLN A 557 8.72 7.06 -41.72
CA GLN A 557 8.43 5.92 -40.85
C GLN A 557 7.01 5.34 -41.10
N ALA A 558 6.30 5.80 -42.13
CA ALA A 558 5.03 5.18 -42.54
C ALA A 558 5.21 3.68 -42.88
N ASN A 559 4.23 2.85 -42.52
CA ASN A 559 4.26 1.38 -42.66
C ASN A 559 5.49 0.72 -42.01
N SER A 560 5.96 1.25 -40.87
CA SER A 560 7.04 0.67 -40.08
C SER A 560 6.54 0.28 -38.69
N ILE A 561 7.43 -0.15 -37.80
CA ILE A 561 7.09 -0.40 -36.39
C ILE A 561 6.57 0.82 -35.64
N TYR A 562 6.65 2.02 -36.22
CA TYR A 562 6.12 3.28 -35.64
C TYR A 562 4.72 3.63 -36.14
N ASP A 563 4.14 2.80 -37.02
CA ASP A 563 2.82 2.96 -37.61
C ASP A 563 1.97 1.70 -37.32
N PRO A 564 1.02 1.75 -36.38
CA PRO A 564 0.26 0.58 -35.98
C PRO A 564 -0.66 0.07 -37.10
N ASP A 565 -0.65 -1.25 -37.32
CA ASP A 565 -1.57 -1.97 -38.20
C ASP A 565 -1.92 -3.34 -37.58
N PRO A 566 -3.21 -3.74 -37.47
CA PRO A 566 -4.42 -2.97 -37.79
C PRO A 566 -4.70 -1.84 -36.81
N LYS A 567 -5.22 -0.70 -37.29
CA LYS A 567 -5.68 0.42 -36.45
C LYS A 567 -7.12 0.82 -36.76
N LEU A 568 -7.85 1.31 -35.76
CA LEU A 568 -9.21 1.82 -35.92
C LEU A 568 -9.40 3.13 -35.14
N PRO A 569 -9.90 4.22 -35.76
CA PRO A 569 -10.20 4.36 -37.19
C PRO A 569 -8.94 4.18 -38.06
N SER A 570 -9.11 3.66 -39.28
CA SER A 570 -7.98 3.25 -40.14
C SER A 570 -7.20 4.43 -40.71
N GLU A 571 -7.88 5.57 -40.87
CA GLU A 571 -7.34 6.89 -41.21
C GLU A 571 -7.92 7.87 -40.17
N ASP A 572 -7.33 9.06 -40.00
CA ASP A 572 -7.84 10.20 -39.20
C ASP A 572 -7.21 10.47 -37.81
N TRP A 573 -6.49 9.53 -37.18
CA TRP A 573 -5.87 9.80 -35.86
C TRP A 573 -4.37 9.54 -35.76
N PHE A 574 -3.79 8.93 -36.78
CA PHE A 574 -2.35 8.85 -37.01
C PHE A 574 -2.00 9.70 -38.23
N ASP A 575 -1.37 10.84 -37.98
CA ASP A 575 -0.86 11.77 -38.98
C ASP A 575 0.61 11.49 -39.30
N PHE A 576 1.00 11.83 -40.53
CA PHE A 576 2.40 11.77 -40.97
C PHE A 576 2.87 13.15 -41.41
N ASP A 577 3.86 13.69 -40.70
CA ASP A 577 4.53 14.94 -41.07
C ASP A 577 6.06 14.82 -40.93
N ASP A 578 6.76 15.76 -41.56
CA ASP A 578 8.22 15.91 -41.55
C ASP A 578 9.05 14.66 -41.93
N ILE A 579 10.36 14.86 -42.08
CA ILE A 579 11.34 13.78 -42.25
C ILE A 579 12.28 13.85 -41.06
N GLY A 580 12.38 12.76 -40.30
CA GLY A 580 13.18 12.74 -39.08
C GLY A 580 13.60 11.34 -38.65
N SER A 581 14.19 11.28 -37.46
CA SER A 581 14.60 10.04 -36.82
C SER A 581 14.32 10.15 -35.35
N TYR A 582 13.78 9.08 -34.77
CA TYR A 582 13.60 8.99 -33.32
C TYR A 582 14.96 8.86 -32.62
N GLY A 583 15.03 9.41 -31.41
CA GLY A 583 16.20 9.32 -30.54
C GLY A 583 16.54 7.88 -30.15
N LEU A 584 17.69 7.70 -29.52
CA LEU A 584 18.03 6.41 -28.89
C LEU A 584 17.06 6.13 -27.75
N LEU A 585 16.71 4.85 -27.56
CA LEU A 585 15.91 4.41 -26.43
C LEU A 585 16.64 4.73 -25.12
N THR A 586 15.97 5.42 -24.21
CA THR A 586 16.42 5.56 -22.83
C THR A 586 16.28 4.20 -22.14
N ILE A 587 17.39 3.64 -21.68
CA ILE A 587 17.37 2.39 -20.91
C ILE A 587 17.35 2.75 -19.44
N TYR A 588 16.22 2.52 -18.78
CA TYR A 588 16.14 2.57 -17.34
C TYR A 588 16.63 1.23 -16.78
N SER A 589 17.54 1.29 -15.81
CA SER A 589 18.13 0.11 -15.19
C SER A 589 18.28 0.31 -13.69
N CYS A 590 18.38 -0.79 -12.96
CA CYS A 590 18.45 -0.80 -11.49
C CYS A 590 19.81 -0.39 -10.92
N THR A 591 20.48 0.59 -11.51
CA THR A 591 21.72 1.16 -10.96
C THR A 591 21.41 1.98 -9.71
N GLU A 592 22.22 1.80 -8.67
CA GLU A 592 22.09 2.54 -7.40
C GLU A 592 22.29 4.05 -7.61
N GLY A 593 21.40 4.87 -7.05
CA GLY A 593 21.77 6.23 -6.65
C GLY A 593 21.46 7.41 -7.58
N THR A 594 20.45 7.37 -8.45
CA THR A 594 19.93 8.62 -9.04
C THR A 594 18.40 8.67 -8.96
N GLY A 595 17.91 9.36 -7.92
CA GLY A 595 16.51 9.73 -7.71
C GLY A 595 16.01 10.81 -8.67
N ASP A 596 16.85 11.29 -9.58
CA ASP A 596 16.40 12.15 -10.67
C ASP A 596 15.76 11.25 -11.74
N GLY A 597 14.45 11.03 -11.60
CA GLY A 597 13.61 10.80 -12.78
C GLY A 597 13.79 11.97 -13.76
N PRO A 598 13.48 11.80 -15.05
CA PRO A 598 13.25 12.95 -15.92
C PRO A 598 12.24 13.84 -15.20
N GLN A 599 12.67 15.03 -14.82
CA GLN A 599 11.74 16.08 -14.41
C GLN A 599 10.79 16.23 -15.59
N ILE A 600 9.48 16.09 -15.34
CA ILE A 600 8.50 16.62 -16.27
C ILE A 600 8.97 18.04 -16.55
N VAL A 601 9.16 18.39 -17.81
CA VAL A 601 9.52 19.77 -18.19
C VAL A 601 8.30 20.63 -17.85
N GLU A 602 8.20 20.98 -16.58
CA GLU A 602 7.23 21.86 -15.97
C GLU A 602 7.55 23.28 -16.46
N GLY A 603 7.13 23.58 -17.69
CA GLY A 603 7.54 24.85 -18.30
C GLY A 603 7.01 25.15 -19.68
N GLU A 604 6.25 24.26 -20.32
CA GLU A 604 5.64 24.56 -21.62
C GLU A 604 4.11 24.48 -21.56
N HIS A 605 3.46 25.43 -22.24
CA HIS A 605 2.03 25.35 -22.50
C HIS A 605 1.82 24.54 -23.78
N THR A 606 0.78 23.70 -23.77
CA THR A 606 0.45 22.82 -24.88
C THR A 606 -0.66 23.44 -25.75
N LEU A 607 -0.89 22.87 -26.94
CA LEU A 607 -2.05 23.24 -27.74
C LEU A 607 -3.36 22.93 -26.99
N MET A 608 -3.36 21.87 -26.18
CA MET A 608 -4.50 21.49 -25.35
C MET A 608 -4.85 22.59 -24.33
N ASP A 609 -3.86 23.22 -23.69
CA ASP A 609 -4.11 24.36 -22.79
C ASP A 609 -4.87 25.49 -23.49
N LEU A 610 -4.49 25.82 -24.74
CA LEU A 610 -5.16 26.86 -25.51
C LEU A 610 -6.59 26.46 -25.90
N ARG A 611 -6.82 25.19 -26.27
CA ARG A 611 -8.16 24.67 -26.56
C ARG A 611 -9.09 24.72 -25.34
N ILE A 612 -8.56 24.45 -24.15
CA ILE A 612 -9.32 24.55 -22.89
C ILE A 612 -9.74 26.01 -22.62
N ILE A 613 -8.85 26.98 -22.87
CA ILE A 613 -9.14 28.42 -22.69
C ILE A 613 -10.21 28.88 -23.67
N GLU A 614 -10.14 28.43 -24.92
CA GLU A 614 -11.05 28.80 -26.00
C GLU A 614 -12.40 28.04 -25.95
N ASP A 615 -12.58 27.13 -24.99
CA ASP A 615 -13.72 26.20 -24.93
C ASP A 615 -13.90 25.36 -26.20
N SER A 616 -12.80 25.07 -26.90
CA SER A 616 -12.81 24.36 -28.19
C SER A 616 -12.53 22.86 -28.10
N VAL A 617 -12.15 22.34 -26.92
CA VAL A 617 -12.03 20.88 -26.70
C VAL A 617 -13.38 20.21 -26.95
N VAL A 618 -13.39 19.16 -27.76
CA VAL A 618 -14.58 18.33 -27.97
C VAL A 618 -14.65 17.27 -26.89
N ILE A 619 -15.71 17.29 -26.10
CA ILE A 619 -15.91 16.40 -24.97
C ILE A 619 -17.20 15.61 -25.17
N ASP A 620 -17.07 14.30 -25.28
CA ASP A 620 -18.19 13.36 -25.34
C ASP A 620 -18.56 12.89 -23.93
N HIS A 621 -19.87 12.81 -23.66
CA HIS A 621 -20.49 12.48 -22.36
C HIS A 621 -20.11 13.39 -21.19
N PHE A 622 -21.09 13.75 -20.36
CA PHE A 622 -20.90 14.57 -19.16
C PHE A 622 -20.18 15.90 -19.46
N GLU A 623 -20.50 16.51 -20.62
CA GLU A 623 -19.75 17.63 -21.22
C GLU A 623 -19.53 18.78 -20.22
N GLY A 624 -20.59 19.20 -19.51
CA GLY A 624 -20.53 20.31 -18.57
C GLY A 624 -19.57 20.08 -17.41
N ASP A 625 -19.54 18.85 -16.89
CA ASP A 625 -18.76 18.47 -15.71
C ASP A 625 -17.29 18.32 -16.09
N ARG A 626 -17.03 17.68 -17.23
CA ARG A 626 -15.69 17.50 -17.80
C ARG A 626 -15.06 18.81 -18.30
N ARG A 627 -15.83 19.72 -18.92
CA ARG A 627 -15.33 21.07 -19.28
C ARG A 627 -14.94 21.87 -18.04
N TRP A 628 -15.76 21.80 -16.99
CA TRP A 628 -15.43 22.42 -15.71
C TRP A 628 -14.13 21.84 -15.13
N ASN A 629 -13.98 20.51 -15.22
CA ASN A 629 -12.78 19.81 -14.76
C ASN A 629 -11.51 20.18 -15.53
N ALA A 630 -11.59 20.27 -16.86
CA ALA A 630 -10.48 20.69 -17.71
C ALA A 630 -9.98 22.09 -17.33
N LYS A 631 -10.88 23.04 -17.11
CA LYS A 631 -10.53 24.40 -16.65
C LYS A 631 -9.95 24.40 -15.24
N ARG A 632 -10.45 23.55 -14.33
CA ARG A 632 -9.87 23.37 -12.99
C ARG A 632 -8.43 22.87 -13.09
N TYR A 633 -8.15 21.85 -13.89
CA TYR A 633 -6.79 21.32 -14.09
C TYR A 633 -5.85 22.36 -14.67
N LEU A 634 -6.26 23.08 -15.72
CA LEU A 634 -5.45 24.15 -16.29
C LEU A 634 -5.16 25.24 -15.25
N THR A 635 -6.16 25.64 -14.46
CA THR A 635 -5.97 26.62 -13.39
C THR A 635 -4.92 26.13 -12.39
N ARG A 636 -5.00 24.87 -11.95
CA ARG A 636 -3.98 24.25 -11.07
C ARG A 636 -2.59 24.24 -11.69
N LYS A 637 -2.47 23.85 -12.96
CA LYS A 637 -1.21 23.85 -13.71
C LYS A 637 -0.56 25.24 -13.68
N LEU A 638 -1.33 26.29 -13.93
CA LEU A 638 -0.84 27.67 -13.93
C LEU A 638 -0.47 28.19 -12.53
N LEU A 639 -1.21 27.78 -11.49
CA LEU A 639 -0.87 28.11 -10.10
C LEU A 639 0.45 27.46 -9.66
N SER A 640 0.66 26.18 -10.00
CA SER A 640 1.90 25.47 -9.70
C SER A 640 3.08 25.91 -10.58
N ASN A 641 2.83 26.53 -11.74
CA ASN A 641 3.85 26.94 -12.69
C ASN A 641 3.74 28.43 -13.08
N PRO A 642 3.99 29.38 -12.15
CA PRO A 642 3.88 30.82 -12.44
C PRO A 642 4.77 31.31 -13.58
N GLN A 643 5.86 30.58 -13.88
CA GLN A 643 6.75 30.86 -15.01
C GLN A 643 6.03 30.83 -16.35
N LEU A 644 4.97 30.02 -16.51
CA LEU A 644 4.17 29.93 -17.74
C LEU A 644 3.43 31.24 -18.07
N LEU A 645 3.15 32.05 -17.07
CA LEU A 645 2.45 33.33 -17.22
C LEU A 645 3.37 34.42 -17.79
N THR A 646 4.69 34.27 -17.61
CA THR A 646 5.65 35.32 -17.96
C THR A 646 5.74 35.47 -19.48
N GLY A 647 5.17 36.56 -20.00
CA GLY A 647 5.16 36.86 -21.43
C GLY A 647 4.01 36.20 -22.21
N ASN A 648 3.08 35.51 -21.54
CA ASN A 648 1.90 34.93 -22.16
C ASN A 648 0.62 35.57 -21.60
N GLN A 649 0.11 36.59 -22.31
CA GLN A 649 -1.07 37.34 -21.89
C GLN A 649 -2.34 36.48 -21.87
N ILE A 650 -2.47 35.50 -22.77
CA ILE A 650 -3.65 34.63 -22.85
C ILE A 650 -3.78 33.79 -21.57
N LEU A 651 -2.68 33.19 -21.10
CA LEU A 651 -2.67 32.41 -19.88
C LEU A 651 -2.91 33.28 -18.64
N SER A 652 -2.36 34.51 -18.63
CA SER A 652 -2.58 35.48 -17.55
C SER A 652 -4.04 35.92 -17.45
N ASP A 653 -4.64 36.31 -18.59
CA ASP A 653 -6.05 36.73 -18.65
C ASP A 653 -7.01 35.61 -18.25
N PHE A 654 -6.70 34.37 -18.65
CA PHE A 654 -7.44 33.20 -18.22
C PHE A 654 -7.37 33.02 -16.70
N LEU A 655 -6.17 33.03 -16.10
CA LEU A 655 -6.00 32.85 -14.66
C LEU A 655 -6.68 33.97 -13.85
N ASP A 656 -6.54 35.22 -14.29
CA ASP A 656 -7.18 36.39 -13.66
C ASP A 656 -8.71 36.27 -13.63
N THR A 657 -9.30 35.59 -14.60
CA THR A 657 -10.73 35.29 -14.65
C THR A 657 -11.08 34.04 -13.86
N ALA A 658 -10.26 32.99 -13.97
CA ALA A 658 -10.49 31.67 -13.39
C ALA A 658 -10.66 31.72 -11.87
N VAL A 659 -9.83 32.49 -11.16
CA VAL A 659 -9.82 32.56 -9.69
C VAL A 659 -11.14 33.04 -9.08
N TYR A 660 -12.03 33.69 -9.86
CA TYR A 660 -13.37 34.12 -9.41
C TYR A 660 -14.50 33.16 -9.78
N ASN A 661 -14.21 32.12 -10.58
CA ASN A 661 -15.16 31.10 -10.98
C ASN A 661 -15.06 29.86 -10.09
N SER A 662 -16.11 29.04 -10.05
CA SER A 662 -16.14 27.83 -9.21
C SER A 662 -15.00 26.87 -9.49
N TYR A 663 -14.64 26.61 -10.76
CA TYR A 663 -13.51 25.73 -11.09
C TYR A 663 -12.17 26.26 -10.57
N GLY A 664 -11.97 27.59 -10.58
CA GLY A 664 -10.74 28.18 -10.07
C GLY A 664 -10.69 28.23 -8.56
N GLN A 665 -11.84 28.37 -7.88
CA GLN A 665 -11.92 28.26 -6.42
C GLN A 665 -11.55 26.85 -5.93
N TYR A 666 -12.04 25.80 -6.60
CA TYR A 666 -11.64 24.42 -6.29
C TYR A 666 -10.15 24.18 -6.59
N ALA A 667 -9.66 24.67 -7.73
CA ALA A 667 -8.24 24.59 -8.07
C ALA A 667 -7.34 25.27 -7.03
N LEU A 668 -7.75 26.46 -6.56
CA LEU A 668 -7.04 27.21 -5.51
C LEU A 668 -7.07 26.45 -4.19
N MET A 669 -8.22 25.88 -3.80
CA MET A 669 -8.35 25.08 -2.58
C MET A 669 -7.42 23.87 -2.62
N GLU A 670 -7.37 23.12 -3.72
CA GLU A 670 -6.44 22.00 -3.89
C GLU A 670 -4.98 22.44 -3.80
N HIS A 671 -4.63 23.57 -4.42
CA HIS A 671 -3.29 24.15 -4.34
C HIS A 671 -2.92 24.57 -2.90
N GLN A 672 -3.86 25.17 -2.17
CA GLN A 672 -3.68 25.55 -0.76
C GLN A 672 -3.54 24.32 0.14
N LEU A 673 -4.37 23.29 -0.04
CA LEU A 673 -4.28 22.03 0.69
C LEU A 673 -2.94 21.31 0.45
N ALA A 674 -2.48 21.25 -0.80
CA ALA A 674 -1.18 20.69 -1.14
C ALA A 674 -0.04 21.49 -0.49
N GLY A 675 -0.08 22.82 -0.55
CA GLY A 675 0.92 23.68 0.10
C GLY A 675 0.92 23.61 1.63
N ALA A 676 -0.26 23.54 2.26
CA ALA A 676 -0.40 23.44 3.71
C ALA A 676 0.10 22.10 4.26
N SER A 677 0.03 21.04 3.45
CA SER A 677 0.42 19.69 3.81
C SER A 677 1.86 19.33 3.42
N ALA A 678 2.48 20.11 2.52
CA ALA A 678 3.88 19.94 2.14
C ALA A 678 4.82 20.24 3.31
N THR A 679 5.80 19.36 3.53
CA THR A 679 6.88 19.59 4.51
C THR A 679 7.85 20.63 3.95
N PRO A 680 8.08 21.76 4.63
CA PRO A 680 9.07 22.75 4.18
C PRO A 680 10.47 22.13 4.12
N ASP A 681 11.28 22.51 3.12
CA ASP A 681 12.66 22.04 2.97
C ASP A 681 13.47 22.18 4.25
N SER A 682 13.33 23.31 4.96
CA SER A 682 14.03 23.55 6.22
C SER A 682 13.65 22.56 7.32
N VAL A 683 12.41 22.07 7.34
CA VAL A 683 11.99 21.03 8.28
C VAL A 683 12.51 19.68 7.81
N SER A 684 12.40 19.38 6.51
CA SER A 684 12.90 18.14 5.92
C SER A 684 14.41 17.95 6.14
N GLU A 685 15.23 18.96 5.84
CA GLU A 685 16.68 18.96 6.05
C GLU A 685 17.05 18.74 7.52
N ASN A 686 16.39 19.49 8.43
CA ASN A 686 16.62 19.33 9.87
C ASN A 686 16.27 17.91 10.35
N LEU A 687 15.17 17.32 9.87
CA LEU A 687 14.77 15.97 10.25
C LEU A 687 15.73 14.91 9.70
N ALA A 688 16.21 15.07 8.46
CA ALA A 688 17.20 14.18 7.87
C ALA A 688 18.53 14.19 8.64
N ASP A 689 18.98 15.36 9.09
CA ASP A 689 20.18 15.51 9.93
C ASP A 689 20.01 14.84 11.30
N LEU A 690 18.87 15.06 11.95
CA LEU A 690 18.54 14.46 13.24
C LEU A 690 18.40 12.94 13.15
N ASP A 691 17.79 12.42 12.09
CA ASP A 691 17.67 10.98 11.84
C ASP A 691 19.04 10.35 11.62
N SER A 692 19.88 10.95 10.76
CA SER A 692 21.24 10.48 10.49
C SER A 692 22.08 10.39 11.78
N LEU A 693 22.00 11.41 12.64
CA LEU A 693 22.70 11.42 13.93
C LEU A 693 22.15 10.36 14.89
N THR A 694 20.82 10.21 14.96
CA THR A 694 20.17 9.20 15.82
C THR A 694 20.56 7.79 15.37
N HIS A 695 20.59 7.54 14.06
CA HIS A 695 21.00 6.27 13.48
C HIS A 695 22.46 5.93 13.85
N LEU A 696 23.38 6.89 13.74
CA LEU A 696 24.78 6.70 14.13
C LEU A 696 24.94 6.33 15.61
N ILE A 697 24.22 7.01 16.51
CA ILE A 697 24.24 6.70 17.95
C ILE A 697 23.71 5.28 18.21
N LEU A 698 22.58 4.91 17.59
CA LEU A 698 21.97 3.59 17.77
C LEU A 698 22.86 2.46 17.21
N MET A 699 23.57 2.71 16.10
CA MET A 699 24.55 1.76 15.56
C MET A 699 25.71 1.52 16.53
N GLU A 700 26.36 2.58 17.02
CA GLU A 700 27.48 2.46 17.96
C GLU A 700 27.04 1.80 19.28
N LEU A 701 25.81 2.11 19.72
CA LEU A 701 25.20 1.52 20.90
C LEU A 701 25.00 0.02 20.74
N THR A 702 24.52 -0.42 19.59
CA THR A 702 24.32 -1.83 19.28
C THR A 702 25.64 -2.60 19.32
N ASP A 703 26.68 -2.10 18.65
CA ASP A 703 28.00 -2.73 18.64
C ASP A 703 28.58 -2.87 20.05
N THR A 704 28.40 -1.83 20.87
CA THR A 704 28.88 -1.84 22.25
C THR A 704 28.08 -2.78 23.15
N LEU A 705 26.76 -2.87 22.96
CA LEU A 705 25.91 -3.82 23.68
C LEU A 705 26.33 -5.26 23.40
N LEU A 706 26.60 -5.61 22.14
CA LEU A 706 27.08 -6.95 21.76
C LEU A 706 28.40 -7.32 22.45
N VAL A 707 29.33 -6.36 22.58
CA VAL A 707 30.59 -6.57 23.32
C VAL A 707 30.34 -6.73 24.81
N TRP A 708 29.48 -5.90 25.39
CA TRP A 708 29.16 -5.94 26.82
C TRP A 708 28.49 -7.26 27.23
N MET A 709 27.68 -7.86 26.36
CA MET A 709 27.05 -9.17 26.61
C MET A 709 28.03 -10.32 26.87
N ILE A 710 29.23 -10.26 26.30
CA ILE A 710 30.24 -11.33 26.49
C ILE A 710 30.69 -11.35 27.96
N ASN A 711 30.69 -10.19 28.63
CA ASN A 711 31.03 -10.09 30.04
C ASN A 711 30.33 -8.88 30.69
N PRO A 712 29.05 -9.00 31.06
CA PRO A 712 28.28 -7.90 31.63
C PRO A 712 28.78 -7.62 33.05
N GLU A 713 29.65 -6.61 33.15
CA GLU A 713 30.22 -6.10 34.39
C GLU A 713 29.78 -4.64 34.60
N PRO A 714 29.44 -4.24 35.84
CA PRO A 714 29.19 -2.84 36.15
C PRO A 714 30.48 -2.02 36.00
N GLY A 715 30.42 -0.87 35.31
CA GLY A 715 31.61 -0.08 35.05
C GLY A 715 31.50 0.97 33.95
N PRO A 716 32.63 1.37 33.33
CA PRO A 716 32.67 2.44 32.31
C PRO A 716 31.81 2.15 31.08
N GLN A 717 31.72 0.88 30.65
CA GLN A 717 30.91 0.48 29.49
C GLN A 717 29.42 0.68 29.75
N LEU A 718 28.91 0.25 30.91
CA LEU A 718 27.51 0.47 31.28
C LEU A 718 27.17 1.96 31.40
N ASN A 719 28.09 2.79 31.91
CA ASN A 719 27.91 4.25 31.93
C ASN A 719 27.90 4.85 30.52
N TRP A 720 28.74 4.36 29.61
CA TRP A 720 28.70 4.78 28.21
C TRP A 720 27.37 4.39 27.56
N ILE A 721 26.89 3.15 27.77
CA ILE A 721 25.59 2.67 27.28
C ILE A 721 24.47 3.59 27.77
N ARG A 722 24.44 3.91 29.08
CA ARG A 722 23.48 4.84 29.68
C ARG A 722 23.54 6.25 29.06
N ASN A 723 24.75 6.76 28.80
CA ASN A 723 24.92 8.08 28.18
C ASN A 723 24.46 8.09 26.71
N ALA A 724 24.80 7.05 25.94
CA ALA A 724 24.38 6.91 24.55
C ALA A 724 22.84 6.80 24.44
N PHE A 725 22.21 6.04 25.34
CA PHE A 725 20.74 6.01 25.45
C PHE A 725 20.16 7.39 25.78
N SER A 726 20.75 8.14 26.72
CA SER A 726 20.31 9.50 27.05
C SER A 726 20.52 10.50 25.90
N GLU A 727 21.58 10.34 25.11
CA GLU A 727 21.85 11.17 23.94
C GLU A 727 20.86 10.88 22.82
N ALA A 728 20.61 9.59 22.55
CA ALA A 728 19.54 9.17 21.66
C ALA A 728 18.20 9.77 22.12
N ASP A 729 17.80 9.59 23.39
CA ASP A 729 16.54 10.16 23.93
C ASP A 729 16.45 11.69 23.77
N SER A 730 17.57 12.40 23.91
CA SER A 730 17.60 13.86 23.69
C SER A 730 17.39 14.24 22.22
N MET A 731 18.05 13.53 21.31
CA MET A 731 17.90 13.72 19.87
C MET A 731 16.48 13.38 19.40
N ILE A 732 15.89 12.35 19.99
CA ILE A 732 14.53 11.91 19.77
C ILE A 732 13.52 12.97 20.17
N ASN A 733 13.67 13.53 21.37
CA ASN A 733 12.80 14.60 21.84
C ASN A 733 12.90 15.83 20.92
N LEU A 734 14.10 16.14 20.41
CA LEU A 734 14.30 17.22 19.46
C LEU A 734 13.64 16.91 18.10
N TYR A 735 13.84 15.71 17.56
CA TYR A 735 13.22 15.23 16.32
C TYR A 735 11.69 15.29 16.42
N SER A 736 11.12 14.64 17.45
CA SER A 736 9.68 14.59 17.68
C SER A 736 9.11 15.99 17.90
N SER A 737 9.78 16.87 18.65
CA SER A 737 9.27 18.23 18.89
C SER A 737 9.27 19.08 17.63
N THR A 738 10.30 18.94 16.78
CA THR A 738 10.43 19.68 15.51
C THR A 738 9.34 19.25 14.54
N PHE A 739 9.19 17.94 14.33
CA PHE A 739 8.16 17.39 13.45
C PHE A 739 6.75 17.70 13.97
N GLN A 740 6.46 17.43 15.25
CA GLN A 740 5.13 17.67 15.82
C GLN A 740 4.75 19.15 15.79
N HIS A 741 5.70 20.05 16.00
CA HIS A 741 5.41 21.49 15.91
C HIS A 741 4.95 21.88 14.50
N TRP A 742 5.66 21.45 13.47
CA TRP A 742 5.25 21.68 12.08
C TRP A 742 3.92 20.96 11.77
N TYR A 743 3.81 19.67 12.12
CA TYR A 743 2.65 18.85 11.80
C TYR A 743 1.36 19.40 12.42
N GLN A 744 1.40 19.89 13.66
CA GLN A 744 0.22 20.51 14.29
C GLN A 744 -0.20 21.81 13.61
N LEU A 745 0.77 22.62 13.15
CA LEU A 745 0.46 23.83 12.37
C LEU A 745 -0.12 23.48 11.00
N SER A 746 0.48 22.51 10.31
CA SER A 746 0.01 21.98 9.03
C SER A 746 -1.40 21.41 9.16
N LEU A 747 -1.64 20.56 10.15
CA LEU A 747 -2.95 19.94 10.39
C LEU A 747 -4.02 21.00 10.74
N ALA A 748 -3.68 22.00 11.54
CA ALA A 748 -4.61 23.09 11.84
C ALA A 748 -4.96 23.91 10.60
N GLU A 749 -3.97 24.19 9.74
CA GLU A 749 -4.20 24.90 8.47
C GLU A 749 -5.04 24.07 7.50
N VAL A 750 -4.72 22.78 7.32
CA VAL A 750 -5.50 21.87 6.48
C VAL A 750 -6.95 21.79 6.97
N LYS A 751 -7.18 21.73 8.29
CA LYS A 751 -8.54 21.74 8.85
C LYS A 751 -9.30 23.03 8.55
N ASN A 752 -8.67 24.20 8.74
CA ASN A 752 -9.30 25.48 8.40
C ASN A 752 -9.65 25.55 6.91
N LEU A 753 -8.75 25.08 6.04
CA LEU A 753 -8.99 25.02 4.59
C LEU A 753 -10.14 24.06 4.24
N LEU A 754 -10.26 22.91 4.91
CA LEU A 754 -11.37 21.98 4.69
C LEU A 754 -12.71 22.54 5.20
N GLU A 755 -12.71 23.35 6.26
CA GLU A 755 -13.89 24.11 6.68
C GLU A 755 -14.30 25.13 5.61
N ASP A 756 -13.35 25.91 5.09
CA ASP A 756 -13.58 26.86 3.99
C ASP A 756 -14.04 26.15 2.70
N ALA A 757 -13.55 24.93 2.44
CA ALA A 757 -13.93 24.13 1.29
C ALA A 757 -15.43 23.74 1.32
N GLY A 758 -16.00 23.59 2.52
CA GLY A 758 -17.43 23.33 2.72
C GLY A 758 -18.34 24.49 2.29
N GLU A 759 -17.81 25.70 2.15
CA GLU A 759 -18.55 26.90 1.71
C GLU A 759 -18.45 27.15 0.20
N LEU A 760 -17.67 26.34 -0.53
CA LEU A 760 -17.53 26.48 -1.97
C LEU A 760 -18.83 26.11 -2.71
N PRO A 761 -19.14 26.79 -3.83
CA PRO A 761 -20.32 26.47 -4.62
C PRO A 761 -20.23 25.05 -5.19
N ILE A 762 -21.37 24.37 -5.30
CA ILE A 762 -21.48 23.03 -5.90
C ILE A 762 -22.16 23.14 -7.27
N PRO A 763 -21.43 23.50 -8.34
CA PRO A 763 -22.02 23.74 -9.66
C PRO A 763 -22.41 22.46 -10.41
N ASN A 764 -21.81 21.31 -10.08
CA ASN A 764 -21.93 20.05 -10.82
C ASN A 764 -21.61 18.82 -9.96
N THR A 765 -21.70 17.62 -10.54
CA THR A 765 -21.44 16.34 -9.85
C THR A 765 -19.96 16.15 -9.46
N TYR A 766 -19.02 16.71 -10.22
CA TYR A 766 -17.60 16.66 -9.87
C TYR A 766 -17.34 17.42 -8.57
N ALA A 767 -17.94 18.61 -8.44
CA ALA A 767 -17.89 19.40 -7.22
C ALA A 767 -18.57 18.70 -6.04
N VAL A 768 -19.67 17.96 -6.27
CA VAL A 768 -20.29 17.11 -5.23
C VAL A 768 -19.29 16.06 -4.74
N GLY A 769 -18.71 15.26 -5.64
CA GLY A 769 -17.79 14.20 -5.27
C GLY A 769 -16.55 14.71 -4.53
N MET A 770 -16.03 15.87 -4.93
CA MET A 770 -14.93 16.52 -4.21
C MET A 770 -15.33 17.03 -2.82
N ALA A 771 -16.50 17.66 -2.70
CA ALA A 771 -16.99 18.16 -1.42
C ALA A 771 -17.21 17.02 -0.41
N ASP A 772 -17.80 15.90 -0.85
CA ASP A 772 -18.01 14.71 -0.02
C ASP A 772 -16.67 14.10 0.42
N ALA A 773 -15.71 13.97 -0.50
CA ALA A 773 -14.37 13.47 -0.20
C ALA A 773 -13.61 14.39 0.78
N TRP A 774 -13.72 15.72 0.65
CA TRP A 774 -13.15 16.68 1.60
C TRP A 774 -13.81 16.63 2.98
N ALA A 775 -15.13 16.47 3.04
CA ALA A 775 -15.83 16.27 4.31
C ALA A 775 -15.35 14.98 5.01
N GLY A 776 -15.20 13.89 4.24
CA GLY A 776 -14.62 12.63 4.71
C GLY A 776 -13.20 12.79 5.24
N LEU A 777 -12.34 13.48 4.48
CA LEU A 777 -10.96 13.77 4.88
C LEU A 777 -10.91 14.59 6.18
N SER A 778 -11.76 15.61 6.32
CA SER A 778 -11.81 16.45 7.52
C SER A 778 -12.03 15.63 8.79
N LEU A 779 -12.96 14.65 8.75
CA LEU A 779 -13.19 13.73 9.86
C LEU A 779 -12.05 12.72 10.04
N ALA A 780 -11.53 12.17 8.94
CA ALA A 780 -10.44 11.18 8.99
C ALA A 780 -9.16 11.77 9.62
N LEU A 781 -8.91 13.07 9.42
CA LEU A 781 -7.81 13.82 10.05
C LEU A 781 -7.99 14.03 11.57
N GLU A 782 -9.21 13.90 12.11
CA GLU A 782 -9.42 13.84 13.56
C GLU A 782 -9.13 12.45 14.11
N SER A 783 -9.72 11.44 13.48
CA SER A 783 -9.47 10.02 13.71
C SER A 783 -10.11 9.23 12.57
N PRO A 784 -9.45 8.19 12.02
CA PRO A 784 -10.08 7.28 11.06
C PRO A 784 -11.37 6.63 11.60
N ASP A 785 -11.47 6.48 12.93
CA ASP A 785 -12.66 5.95 13.59
C ASP A 785 -13.84 6.93 13.62
N SER A 786 -13.59 8.24 13.50
CA SER A 786 -14.64 9.26 13.42
C SER A 786 -15.49 9.11 12.17
N LEU A 787 -14.94 8.54 11.09
CA LEU A 787 -15.69 8.24 9.88
C LEU A 787 -16.70 7.11 10.13
N SER A 788 -17.98 7.48 10.21
CA SER A 788 -19.08 6.59 10.57
C SER A 788 -20.42 7.10 10.05
N GLY A 789 -21.46 6.26 10.12
CA GLY A 789 -22.83 6.64 9.77
C GLY A 789 -23.03 6.87 8.27
N GLN A 790 -23.84 7.87 7.92
CA GLN A 790 -24.23 8.13 6.53
C GLN A 790 -23.03 8.54 5.66
N LEU A 791 -22.13 9.39 6.16
CA LEU A 791 -20.97 9.84 5.38
C LEU A 791 -20.03 8.69 5.01
N LEU A 792 -19.85 7.70 5.89
CA LEU A 792 -19.08 6.50 5.55
C LEU A 792 -19.72 5.75 4.37
N SER A 793 -21.05 5.54 4.42
CA SER A 793 -21.80 4.92 3.32
C SER A 793 -21.72 5.73 2.03
N ASP A 794 -21.83 7.06 2.12
CA ASP A 794 -21.76 7.95 0.95
C ASP A 794 -20.36 7.89 0.31
N LEU A 795 -19.29 7.78 1.10
CA LEU A 795 -17.93 7.60 0.59
C LEU A 795 -17.70 6.21 -0.01
N GLU A 796 -18.26 5.14 0.58
CA GLU A 796 -18.20 3.79 0.01
C GLU A 796 -18.92 3.73 -1.36
N ASP A 797 -20.08 4.37 -1.45
CA ASP A 797 -20.83 4.53 -2.71
C ASP A 797 -20.04 5.38 -3.72
N LEU A 798 -19.43 6.49 -3.29
CA LEU A 798 -18.61 7.35 -4.15
C LEU A 798 -17.33 6.65 -4.64
N ALA A 799 -16.64 5.89 -3.79
CA ALA A 799 -15.40 5.18 -4.13
C ALA A 799 -15.63 4.04 -5.16
N THR A 800 -16.86 3.55 -5.26
CA THR A 800 -17.27 2.54 -6.24
C THR A 800 -18.03 3.13 -7.43
N ALA A 801 -18.28 4.44 -7.43
CA ALA A 801 -18.99 5.13 -8.50
C ALA A 801 -18.13 5.32 -9.75
N CYS A 802 -18.77 5.66 -10.86
CA CYS A 802 -18.06 5.95 -12.10
C CYS A 802 -17.23 7.25 -12.01
N PRO A 803 -15.92 7.19 -12.31
CA PRO A 803 -15.04 8.34 -12.25
C PRO A 803 -15.25 9.35 -13.38
N VAL A 804 -15.80 8.96 -14.53
CA VAL A 804 -16.15 9.91 -15.61
C VAL A 804 -17.36 10.78 -15.22
N LYS A 805 -18.24 10.30 -14.33
CA LYS A 805 -19.42 11.05 -13.87
C LYS A 805 -19.16 11.89 -12.62
N TYR A 806 -18.42 11.34 -11.66
CA TYR A 806 -18.17 11.96 -10.35
C TYR A 806 -16.76 12.56 -10.24
N GLY A 807 -15.92 12.39 -11.27
CA GLY A 807 -14.62 13.02 -11.36
C GLY A 807 -13.62 12.49 -10.32
N PRO A 808 -12.64 13.33 -9.93
CA PRO A 808 -11.55 12.93 -9.04
C PRO A 808 -12.01 12.57 -7.61
N GLY A 809 -13.22 12.98 -7.21
CA GLY A 809 -13.77 12.69 -5.89
C GLY A 809 -13.86 11.20 -5.59
N VAL A 810 -14.04 10.37 -6.63
CA VAL A 810 -14.06 8.89 -6.54
C VAL A 810 -12.74 8.36 -5.98
N TYR A 811 -11.61 8.80 -6.55
CA TYR A 811 -10.28 8.34 -6.16
C TYR A 811 -9.88 8.86 -4.78
N MET A 812 -10.24 10.11 -4.48
CA MET A 812 -10.01 10.69 -3.16
C MET A 812 -10.82 9.98 -2.08
N ALA A 813 -12.09 9.62 -2.34
CA ALA A 813 -12.92 8.86 -1.42
C ALA A 813 -12.31 7.48 -1.12
N SER A 814 -11.85 6.77 -2.15
CA SER A 814 -11.11 5.51 -2.01
C SER A 814 -9.86 5.67 -1.13
N ALA A 815 -9.08 6.74 -1.34
CA ALA A 815 -7.90 7.01 -0.53
C ALA A 815 -8.22 7.39 0.93
N VAL A 816 -9.32 8.09 1.20
CA VAL A 816 -9.80 8.39 2.55
C VAL A 816 -10.23 7.10 3.27
N LEU A 817 -10.99 6.24 2.60
CA LEU A 817 -11.40 4.93 3.13
C LEU A 817 -10.22 4.01 3.42
N GLY A 818 -9.17 4.07 2.58
CA GLY A 818 -7.92 3.34 2.78
C GLY A 818 -7.25 3.63 4.14
N GLN A 819 -7.38 4.85 4.68
CA GLN A 819 -6.87 5.18 6.03
C GLN A 819 -7.58 4.41 7.16
N LYS A 820 -8.80 3.94 6.90
CA LYS A 820 -9.59 3.08 7.79
C LYS A 820 -9.37 1.58 7.51
N GLY A 821 -8.49 1.25 6.56
CA GLY A 821 -8.27 -0.12 6.08
C GLY A 821 -9.39 -0.65 5.18
N ILE A 822 -10.26 0.22 4.66
CA ILE A 822 -11.32 -0.13 3.70
C ILE A 822 -10.79 0.12 2.29
N HIS A 823 -10.63 -0.95 1.50
CA HIS A 823 -10.06 -0.91 0.15
C HIS A 823 -11.16 -1.16 -0.89
N LEU A 824 -11.76 -0.08 -1.40
CA LEU A 824 -12.81 -0.11 -2.43
C LEU A 824 -12.36 0.64 -3.67
N TYR A 825 -12.70 0.10 -4.84
CA TYR A 825 -12.38 0.73 -6.13
C TYR A 825 -13.50 0.47 -7.14
N THR A 826 -13.79 1.49 -7.95
CA THR A 826 -14.68 1.37 -9.11
C THR A 826 -14.26 0.24 -10.03
N LEU A 827 -15.23 -0.59 -10.44
CA LEU A 827 -15.04 -1.64 -11.46
C LEU A 827 -15.20 -1.10 -12.88
N GLU A 828 -15.78 0.08 -13.02
CA GLU A 828 -16.16 0.69 -14.30
C GLU A 828 -15.42 2.03 -14.41
N VAL A 829 -14.21 1.97 -14.97
CA VAL A 829 -13.36 3.15 -15.18
C VAL A 829 -13.79 3.98 -16.38
N ASP A 830 -14.64 3.43 -17.25
CA ASP A 830 -15.24 4.11 -18.40
C ASP A 830 -16.76 3.92 -18.30
N CYS A 831 -17.50 5.02 -18.16
CA CYS A 831 -18.96 5.00 -18.17
C CYS A 831 -19.50 6.12 -19.03
N MET A 832 -20.71 5.91 -19.54
CA MET A 832 -21.36 6.79 -20.50
C MET A 832 -22.62 7.43 -19.89
N GLU A 833 -22.97 8.62 -20.36
CA GLU A 833 -24.30 9.16 -20.09
C GLU A 833 -25.35 8.25 -20.73
N PRO A 834 -26.42 7.87 -20.01
CA PRO A 834 -27.52 7.18 -20.64
C PRO A 834 -28.07 8.11 -21.72
N ASP A 835 -27.99 7.68 -22.99
CA ASP A 835 -28.51 8.43 -24.12
C ASP A 835 -29.88 9.01 -23.77
N GLY A 836 -30.01 10.34 -23.78
CA GLY A 836 -31.23 11.08 -23.45
C GLY A 836 -32.43 10.78 -24.37
N GLY A 837 -32.34 9.77 -25.23
CA GLY A 837 -33.50 9.10 -25.77
C GLY A 837 -34.26 8.47 -24.62
N ARG A 838 -35.49 8.93 -24.36
CA ARG A 838 -36.46 8.30 -23.46
C ARG A 838 -36.13 6.83 -23.25
N ARG A 839 -35.84 6.42 -22.01
CA ARG A 839 -36.14 5.06 -21.57
C ARG A 839 -37.62 4.84 -21.89
N ALA A 840 -37.92 4.33 -23.08
CA ALA A 840 -38.91 3.30 -23.15
C ALA A 840 -38.37 2.24 -22.20
N VAL A 841 -39.12 2.01 -21.14
CA VAL A 841 -39.12 0.76 -20.40
C VAL A 841 -38.67 -0.35 -21.34
N LEU A 842 -37.71 -1.18 -20.93
CA LEU A 842 -37.51 -2.51 -21.49
C LEU A 842 -38.83 -3.28 -21.33
N ASP A 843 -39.80 -2.96 -22.18
CA ASP A 843 -40.84 -3.88 -22.54
C ASP A 843 -40.16 -4.82 -23.51
N SER A 844 -40.22 -6.11 -23.19
CA SER A 844 -39.57 -7.21 -23.89
C SER A 844 -40.15 -7.46 -25.29
N ASN A 845 -40.54 -6.41 -26.00
CA ASN A 845 -41.11 -6.39 -27.34
C ASN A 845 -40.67 -5.09 -28.06
N MET A 846 -39.42 -5.00 -28.53
CA MET A 846 -39.18 -4.10 -29.67
C MET A 846 -40.01 -4.63 -30.85
N PRO A 847 -40.82 -3.78 -31.52
CA PRO A 847 -41.43 -4.17 -32.78
C PRO A 847 -40.30 -4.38 -33.79
N GLN A 848 -40.18 -5.59 -34.33
CA GLN A 848 -39.29 -5.84 -35.46
C GLN A 848 -39.67 -4.89 -36.61
N GLU A 849 -38.79 -3.99 -37.04
CA GLU A 849 -39.08 -3.14 -38.21
C GLU A 849 -39.09 -3.96 -39.50
N VAL A 850 -38.40 -5.11 -39.48
CA VAL A 850 -38.19 -6.02 -40.61
C VAL A 850 -38.37 -7.47 -40.17
N LEU A 851 -39.14 -8.24 -40.95
CA LEU A 851 -39.29 -9.68 -40.83
C LEU A 851 -38.47 -10.39 -41.91
N ILE A 852 -37.55 -11.26 -41.49
CA ILE A 852 -36.71 -12.06 -42.38
C ILE A 852 -37.18 -13.51 -42.36
N TYR A 853 -37.61 -14.03 -43.52
CA TYR A 853 -38.06 -15.42 -43.61
C TYR A 853 -37.93 -16.04 -45.02
N PRO A 854 -37.73 -17.36 -45.13
CA PRO A 854 -37.39 -18.26 -44.03
C PRO A 854 -35.98 -17.96 -43.49
N ASN A 855 -35.74 -18.15 -42.20
CA ASN A 855 -34.42 -18.06 -41.60
C ASN A 855 -34.33 -19.15 -40.51
N PRO A 856 -33.60 -20.27 -40.73
CA PRO A 856 -32.66 -20.50 -41.83
C PRO A 856 -33.30 -20.58 -43.22
N THR A 857 -32.53 -20.24 -44.26
CA THR A 857 -32.95 -20.27 -45.67
C THR A 857 -32.12 -21.27 -46.49
N GLY A 858 -32.61 -21.63 -47.69
CA GLY A 858 -31.94 -22.54 -48.63
C GLY A 858 -31.22 -21.84 -49.79
N ASP A 859 -31.91 -20.97 -50.55
CA ASP A 859 -31.30 -20.22 -51.67
C ASP A 859 -31.68 -18.73 -51.65
N TYR A 860 -32.70 -18.33 -50.88
CA TYR A 860 -33.20 -16.95 -50.89
C TYR A 860 -33.95 -16.59 -49.61
N VAL A 861 -33.87 -15.34 -49.20
CA VAL A 861 -34.64 -14.84 -48.05
C VAL A 861 -35.58 -13.70 -48.49
N TRP A 862 -36.74 -13.64 -47.85
CA TRP A 862 -37.64 -12.49 -47.94
C TRP A 862 -37.41 -11.56 -46.77
N ILE A 863 -37.41 -10.28 -47.07
CA ILE A 863 -37.36 -9.16 -46.12
C ILE A 863 -38.71 -8.47 -46.25
N GLU A 864 -39.49 -8.44 -45.18
CA GLU A 864 -40.79 -7.78 -45.13
C GLU A 864 -40.75 -6.62 -44.15
N PHE A 865 -41.07 -5.41 -44.61
CA PHE A 865 -41.07 -4.21 -43.79
C PHE A 865 -42.45 -4.02 -43.15
N ILE A 866 -42.49 -3.82 -41.82
CA ILE A 866 -43.76 -3.85 -41.06
C ILE A 866 -44.61 -2.58 -41.26
N GLU A 867 -44.02 -1.43 -41.63
CA GLU A 867 -44.73 -0.17 -41.84
C GLU A 867 -44.44 0.49 -43.21
N GLU A 868 -45.46 1.14 -43.81
CA GLU A 868 -45.37 1.73 -45.16
C GLU A 868 -44.45 2.96 -45.27
N HIS A 869 -44.03 3.55 -44.13
CA HIS A 869 -43.21 4.76 -44.08
C HIS A 869 -41.74 4.49 -43.72
N SER A 870 -41.32 3.23 -43.62
CA SER A 870 -40.05 2.79 -43.01
C SER A 870 -39.16 2.00 -43.96
N VAL A 871 -39.24 2.27 -45.28
CA VAL A 871 -38.44 1.51 -46.27
C VAL A 871 -37.03 2.11 -46.33
N PRO A 872 -35.96 1.39 -45.92
CA PRO A 872 -34.60 1.87 -46.07
C PRO A 872 -34.24 1.96 -47.55
N ASN A 873 -33.61 3.06 -47.98
CA ASN A 873 -33.22 3.23 -49.38
C ASN A 873 -32.22 2.15 -49.85
N GLN A 874 -31.38 1.64 -48.94
CA GLN A 874 -30.36 0.63 -49.23
C GLN A 874 -30.26 -0.39 -48.09
N ILE A 875 -30.12 -1.66 -48.46
CA ILE A 875 -29.81 -2.77 -47.56
C ILE A 875 -28.46 -3.37 -47.98
N LYS A 876 -27.59 -3.65 -47.02
CA LYS A 876 -26.27 -4.25 -47.27
C LYS A 876 -26.20 -5.66 -46.67
N LEU A 877 -25.48 -6.56 -47.35
CA LEU A 877 -25.24 -7.93 -46.91
C LEU A 877 -23.74 -8.12 -46.65
N PHE A 878 -23.42 -8.70 -45.50
CA PHE A 878 -22.07 -9.05 -45.06
C PHE A 878 -21.99 -10.55 -44.76
N ASN A 879 -20.81 -11.13 -44.90
CA ASN A 879 -20.57 -12.51 -44.46
C ASN A 879 -20.18 -12.57 -42.96
N ALA A 880 -19.94 -13.78 -42.45
CA ALA A 880 -19.58 -14.02 -41.05
C ALA A 880 -18.29 -13.29 -40.59
N GLU A 881 -17.38 -12.99 -41.52
CA GLU A 881 -16.14 -12.24 -41.23
C GLU A 881 -16.32 -10.72 -41.38
N GLY A 882 -17.55 -10.21 -41.52
CA GLY A 882 -17.82 -8.77 -41.67
C GLY A 882 -17.45 -8.21 -43.05
N LYS A 883 -17.13 -9.06 -44.03
CA LYS A 883 -16.82 -8.61 -45.39
C LYS A 883 -18.10 -8.24 -46.14
N TRP A 884 -18.12 -7.05 -46.71
CA TRP A 884 -19.21 -6.59 -47.57
C TRP A 884 -19.35 -7.49 -48.81
N MET A 885 -20.56 -7.99 -49.04
CA MET A 885 -20.89 -8.91 -50.13
C MET A 885 -21.67 -8.21 -51.24
N LYS A 886 -22.75 -7.49 -50.87
CA LYS A 886 -23.64 -6.84 -51.84
C LYS A 886 -24.52 -5.77 -51.19
N THR A 887 -24.95 -4.80 -51.99
CA THR A 887 -25.98 -3.80 -51.63
C THR A 887 -27.23 -4.02 -52.50
N PHE A 888 -28.41 -3.90 -51.89
CA PHE A 888 -29.72 -3.99 -52.51
C PHE A 888 -30.43 -2.65 -52.36
N GLU A 889 -30.84 -2.05 -53.47
CA GLU A 889 -31.68 -0.86 -53.48
C GLU A 889 -33.14 -1.28 -53.24
N VAL A 890 -33.84 -0.59 -52.33
CA VAL A 890 -35.26 -0.86 -52.06
C VAL A 890 -36.09 0.29 -52.62
N GLY A 891 -37.07 -0.03 -53.47
CA GLY A 891 -38.00 0.97 -53.97
C GLY A 891 -38.84 1.57 -52.83
N THR A 892 -39.20 2.84 -52.92
CA THR A 892 -39.90 3.62 -51.87
C THR A 892 -41.27 3.07 -51.46
N TYR A 893 -41.75 2.02 -52.12
CA TYR A 893 -43.04 1.36 -51.90
C TYR A 893 -42.94 -0.18 -51.88
N ASP A 894 -41.74 -0.75 -51.87
CA ASP A 894 -41.56 -2.20 -51.83
C ASP A 894 -41.67 -2.71 -50.39
N HIS A 895 -42.86 -3.17 -49.98
CA HIS A 895 -43.06 -3.77 -48.65
C HIS A 895 -42.36 -5.11 -48.46
N ARG A 896 -41.87 -5.73 -49.54
CA ARG A 896 -41.12 -6.98 -49.50
C ARG A 896 -39.99 -6.97 -50.52
N LEU A 897 -38.78 -7.34 -50.08
CA LEU A 897 -37.61 -7.55 -50.93
C LEU A 897 -37.21 -9.04 -50.90
N LYS A 898 -36.93 -9.61 -52.08
CA LYS A 898 -36.33 -10.94 -52.19
C LYS A 898 -34.82 -10.81 -52.39
N ILE A 899 -34.04 -11.44 -51.51
CA ILE A 899 -32.60 -11.57 -51.67
C ILE A 899 -32.26 -13.01 -52.05
N ASP A 900 -31.62 -13.18 -53.21
CA ASP A 900 -31.05 -14.45 -53.66
C ASP A 900 -29.64 -14.64 -53.06
N LEU A 901 -29.48 -15.69 -52.26
CA LEU A 901 -28.24 -16.03 -51.57
C LEU A 901 -27.48 -17.19 -52.22
N GLY A 902 -28.09 -17.91 -53.17
CA GLY A 902 -27.46 -19.02 -53.88
C GLY A 902 -26.05 -18.73 -54.44
N PRO A 903 -25.75 -17.51 -54.97
CA PRO A 903 -24.42 -17.15 -55.43
C PRO A 903 -23.34 -17.03 -54.33
N PHE A 904 -23.72 -16.92 -53.04
CA PHE A 904 -22.80 -16.68 -51.93
C PHE A 904 -22.39 -17.95 -51.17
N GLY A 905 -23.05 -19.08 -51.40
CA GLY A 905 -22.80 -20.37 -50.73
C GLY A 905 -23.42 -20.46 -49.33
N ASN A 906 -23.42 -21.65 -48.71
CA ASN A 906 -23.97 -21.83 -47.37
C ASN A 906 -23.07 -21.14 -46.34
N GLY A 907 -23.67 -20.47 -45.35
CA GLY A 907 -22.95 -19.73 -44.34
C GLY A 907 -23.83 -18.77 -43.52
N THR A 908 -23.19 -18.09 -42.58
CA THR A 908 -23.82 -17.05 -41.78
C THR A 908 -23.63 -15.70 -42.44
N TYR A 909 -24.71 -14.95 -42.60
CA TYR A 909 -24.71 -13.62 -43.18
C TYR A 909 -25.36 -12.61 -42.25
N PHE A 910 -24.94 -11.35 -42.35
CA PHE A 910 -25.54 -10.24 -41.65
C PHE A 910 -26.14 -9.27 -42.65
N LEU A 911 -27.41 -8.97 -42.49
CA LEU A 911 -28.11 -7.94 -43.24
C LEU A 911 -28.08 -6.66 -42.42
N THR A 912 -27.68 -5.53 -43.00
CA THR A 912 -27.73 -4.23 -42.32
C THR A 912 -28.49 -3.18 -43.11
N TRP A 913 -29.18 -2.29 -42.39
CA TRP A 913 -29.90 -1.16 -42.97
C TRP A 913 -29.87 0.04 -42.02
N PRO A 914 -29.90 1.28 -42.53
CA PRO A 914 -30.09 2.45 -41.69
C PRO A 914 -31.53 2.48 -41.17
N GLY A 915 -31.69 2.44 -39.85
CA GLY A 915 -32.97 2.63 -39.16
C GLY A 915 -33.43 4.09 -39.20
N LEU A 916 -34.71 4.33 -38.89
CA LEU A 916 -35.35 5.65 -39.00
C LEU A 916 -34.71 6.74 -38.11
N ASN A 917 -33.97 6.34 -37.07
CA ASN A 917 -33.31 7.24 -36.13
C ASN A 917 -31.83 7.48 -36.45
N GLY A 918 -31.34 7.02 -37.61
CA GLY A 918 -29.93 7.11 -38.02
C GLY A 918 -29.04 5.97 -37.53
N ASN A 919 -29.52 5.14 -36.59
CA ASN A 919 -28.80 3.94 -36.12
C ASN A 919 -28.77 2.86 -37.20
N ILE A 920 -27.67 2.10 -37.29
CA ILE A 920 -27.58 0.96 -38.20
C ILE A 920 -28.19 -0.27 -37.51
N SER A 921 -29.28 -0.78 -38.06
CA SER A 921 -29.88 -2.05 -37.62
C SER A 921 -29.25 -3.21 -38.37
N HIS A 922 -29.16 -4.37 -37.72
CA HIS A 922 -28.65 -5.58 -38.33
C HIS A 922 -29.47 -6.82 -37.97
N GLN A 923 -29.50 -7.83 -38.85
CA GLN A 923 -30.14 -9.10 -38.60
C GLN A 923 -29.37 -10.27 -39.19
N LEU A 924 -29.27 -11.34 -38.42
CA LEU A 924 -28.60 -12.59 -38.80
C LEU A 924 -29.43 -13.35 -39.84
N ILE A 925 -28.80 -13.89 -40.87
CA ILE A 925 -29.37 -14.86 -41.82
C ILE A 925 -28.49 -16.12 -41.80
N LEU A 926 -29.13 -17.26 -41.58
CA LEU A 926 -28.50 -18.58 -41.70
C LEU A 926 -28.88 -19.15 -43.07
N HIS A 927 -27.91 -19.36 -43.95
CA HIS A 927 -28.08 -19.91 -45.30
C HIS A 927 -27.41 -21.29 -45.42
#